data_AF-A0A2V1C403-F1
#
_entry.id   AF-A0A2V1C403-F1
#
_cell.length_a   1.000
_cell.length_b   1.000
_cell.length_c   1.000
_cell.angle_alpha   90.00
_cell.angle_beta   90.00
_cell.angle_gamma   90.00
#
_symmetry.space_group_name_H-M   'P 1'
#
loop_
_entity.id
_entity.type
_entity.pdbx_description
1 polymer ?
#
loop_
_entity_poly.entity_id
_entity_poly.type
_entity_poly.pdbx_seq_one_letter_code
_entity_poly.pdbx_strand_id
1 'polypeptide(L)'
;MTPLNHASPFEPPEPPPGTASLRLPKIRASTDTLTSSVSTLPYRASNASVSSLFAATSTPTGSRSVSPSGLGTPSRMSGSVFGGTPGEGTQLAAADRPEDPRNLILQAFVPHIAVHTSTDTQELVKDKGFEGGLWELLRPFGERVQGKVTVRDSIGAGKSWEDFAVRFVQLGDGQEVSEGVPASRKSGEGKVPISNGNKSIPASVAAQRARTGGDIAPIETLVDRHLTHAEEYPNMDGDDYLTFKDSHLRSPDVPSPFYTLYLRRLLSGIPLAPHETFSHPVACVIAISSRNTSPIETLRKLYDESSYGEKRLPLWVNNEYLRYYVLVHDEERDDITKSITLFEQMKRHFGLHCHLLRLRSTQCVASDDDSVELPRCEWLSASEEMAVIRARELEEDVEDPHPFIFESDTTAIKTFIREMVTQSIVPSMERCVATWNDQVASRRRGLSGRITNITKKWSVFGGSSRTSSNGSASSGGSGNYDALQGFYRPDTPEAIMRKLADYAFMLRDWKLAQSTYDLLRSDFNNDNAWRYHAAANEMAAISTLMNAQSMSSKIRSETIDKWLEASQYSYITRCGAPYGALRSLALVMELLRLRGGSATEGAANWGQRLLDLKVVGVVGDALIRERVAACYASKKGSGSGMWGARMRKSAWWSIRAADAWLTLGKPQQSKQRLDEAIAKYSSMANKDNISNFGGASDFIQSLQREIQLALYPESGIEGLGVEDLIDTSIEESQAFTSRPHRRSLMGAAPPMASLESAPLHGDLLEEGDGDAPKPDQFE
;
A
#
# COMPACT_ATOMS: atom_id res chain seq x y z
N MET A 1 72.49 -2.54 26.02
CA MET A 1 71.91 -3.48 27.01
C MET A 1 70.87 -2.73 27.81
N THR A 2 69.73 -3.36 28.14
CA THR A 2 68.78 -3.07 29.25
C THR A 2 68.32 -1.61 29.56
N PRO A 3 67.04 -1.39 29.94
CA PRO A 3 66.47 -0.05 30.06
C PRO A 3 66.67 0.66 31.41
N LEU A 4 66.45 1.98 31.37
CA LEU A 4 66.15 2.92 32.47
C LEU A 4 64.66 3.34 32.32
N ASN A 5 63.95 4.01 33.25
CA ASN A 5 64.34 4.72 34.48
C ASN A 5 63.17 4.76 35.52
N HIS A 6 63.34 5.44 36.67
CA HIS A 6 62.44 5.41 37.84
C HIS A 6 61.40 6.56 37.98
N ALA A 7 60.29 6.26 38.70
CA ALA A 7 59.49 7.14 39.61
C ALA A 7 58.75 8.38 39.03
N SER A 8 57.67 8.94 39.61
CA SER A 8 56.73 8.61 40.72
C SER A 8 55.47 9.50 40.65
N PRO A 9 54.32 9.16 41.28
CA PRO A 9 53.14 10.03 41.38
C PRO A 9 53.07 10.85 42.71
N PHE A 10 52.19 11.87 42.75
CA PHE A 10 52.01 12.86 43.85
C PHE A 10 50.51 13.03 44.20
N GLU A 11 50.20 13.59 45.38
CA GLU A 11 48.85 13.83 45.98
C GLU A 11 48.65 15.35 46.32
N PRO A 12 47.54 15.83 46.93
CA PRO A 12 46.24 15.22 47.32
C PRO A 12 45.08 15.82 46.45
N PRO A 13 43.95 16.46 46.87
CA PRO A 13 43.40 16.95 48.16
C PRO A 13 42.03 16.32 48.60
N GLU A 14 41.39 16.87 49.65
CA GLU A 14 40.16 16.35 50.29
C GLU A 14 38.86 17.14 49.94
N PRO A 15 37.65 16.53 50.10
CA PRO A 15 36.35 17.21 50.11
C PRO A 15 35.76 17.41 51.54
N PRO A 16 34.95 18.47 51.79
CA PRO A 16 34.28 18.71 53.07
C PRO A 16 32.97 17.90 53.28
N PRO A 17 32.43 17.80 54.52
CA PRO A 17 31.54 16.70 54.89
C PRO A 17 30.04 17.02 55.03
N GLY A 18 29.20 16.07 54.61
CA GLY A 18 28.19 15.41 55.47
C GLY A 18 26.90 16.15 55.88
N THR A 19 25.76 15.53 55.55
CA THR A 19 24.64 15.33 56.50
C THR A 19 23.82 14.10 56.05
N ALA A 20 23.02 13.51 56.94
CA ALA A 20 22.62 12.10 56.81
C ALA A 20 21.12 11.82 57.05
N SER A 21 20.66 10.68 56.51
CA SER A 21 19.36 10.02 56.78
C SER A 21 18.13 10.76 56.23
N LEU A 22 17.00 10.10 55.95
CA LEU A 22 16.47 8.82 56.46
C LEU A 22 16.21 7.76 55.37
N ARG A 23 15.94 6.53 55.82
CA ARG A 23 15.73 5.32 54.99
C ARG A 23 14.50 4.55 55.48
N LEU A 24 13.91 3.76 54.59
CA LEU A 24 12.94 2.66 54.88
C LEU A 24 11.51 3.09 55.29
N PRO A 25 10.48 2.22 55.15
CA PRO A 25 10.54 0.78 54.80
C PRO A 25 10.01 0.39 53.41
N LYS A 26 10.54 -0.74 52.93
CA LYS A 26 10.11 -1.45 51.72
C LYS A 26 9.09 -2.53 52.10
N ILE A 27 7.80 -2.30 51.83
CA ILE A 27 6.77 -3.35 52.02
C ILE A 27 6.83 -4.32 50.84
N ARG A 28 6.73 -5.62 51.14
CA ARG A 28 6.80 -6.72 50.18
C ARG A 28 5.53 -7.56 50.29
N ALA A 29 4.58 -7.31 49.39
CA ALA A 29 3.40 -8.17 49.19
C ALA A 29 3.67 -9.15 48.03
N SER A 30 2.98 -10.28 48.01
CA SER A 30 3.24 -11.37 47.06
C SER A 30 1.96 -11.98 46.49
N THR A 31 2.05 -12.35 45.21
CA THR A 31 1.22 -13.31 44.46
C THR A 31 -0.26 -12.97 44.18
N ASP A 32 -0.59 -13.17 42.90
CA ASP A 32 -1.86 -13.55 42.29
C ASP A 32 -2.96 -12.51 42.01
N THR A 33 -3.59 -12.73 40.84
CA THR A 33 -4.73 -12.01 40.21
C THR A 33 -4.53 -10.53 39.84
N LEU A 34 -4.43 -10.23 38.53
CA LEU A 34 -4.95 -8.99 37.91
C LEU A 34 -4.91 -8.98 36.35
N THR A 35 -5.28 -10.07 35.68
CA THR A 35 -5.34 -10.15 34.20
C THR A 35 -6.59 -9.47 33.60
N SER A 36 -6.89 -8.23 33.99
CA SER A 36 -8.09 -7.49 33.52
C SER A 36 -8.10 -5.97 33.81
N SER A 37 -6.98 -5.24 33.64
CA SER A 37 -6.97 -3.75 33.76
C SER A 37 -5.77 -3.09 33.04
N VAL A 38 -5.82 -2.97 31.71
CA VAL A 38 -4.78 -2.27 30.90
C VAL A 38 -5.39 -1.29 29.87
N SER A 39 -6.72 -1.20 29.79
CA SER A 39 -7.44 -0.45 28.73
C SER A 39 -7.81 1.00 29.12
N THR A 40 -7.36 1.51 30.28
CA THR A 40 -7.81 2.78 30.86
C THR A 40 -6.71 3.52 31.65
N LEU A 41 -5.49 3.56 31.14
CA LEU A 41 -4.47 4.52 31.59
C LEU A 41 -4.31 5.63 30.55
N PRO A 42 -4.21 6.92 30.95
CA PRO A 42 -3.96 8.00 30.02
C PRO A 42 -2.58 7.85 29.37
N TYR A 43 -2.50 8.15 28.08
CA TYR A 43 -1.28 7.95 27.31
C TYR A 43 -0.14 8.84 27.84
N ARG A 44 1.05 8.28 28.10
CA ARG A 44 2.19 9.04 28.60
C ARG A 44 2.73 9.93 27.48
N ALA A 45 2.93 11.21 27.78
CA ALA A 45 3.29 12.20 26.76
C ALA A 45 4.64 11.91 26.09
N SER A 46 4.68 12.12 24.77
CA SER A 46 5.88 12.36 23.94
C SER A 46 7.11 11.48 24.23
N ASN A 47 7.10 10.22 23.80
CA ASN A 47 8.34 9.48 23.56
C ASN A 47 8.88 9.87 22.17
N ALA A 48 10.04 10.54 22.13
CA ALA A 48 10.64 11.10 20.91
C ALA A 48 10.88 10.05 19.82
N SER A 49 11.21 8.82 20.22
CA SER A 49 11.46 7.70 19.30
C SER A 49 10.25 7.33 18.44
N VAL A 50 9.03 7.56 18.93
CA VAL A 50 7.79 7.27 18.20
C VAL A 50 7.38 8.46 17.32
N SER A 51 7.63 9.70 17.77
CA SER A 51 7.38 10.92 17.00
C SER A 51 8.04 10.89 15.61
N SER A 52 9.25 10.32 15.50
CA SER A 52 9.97 10.22 14.23
C SER A 52 9.33 9.24 13.22
N LEU A 53 8.63 8.19 13.70
CA LEU A 53 7.83 7.31 12.83
C LEU A 53 6.59 8.03 12.30
N PHE A 54 5.90 8.80 13.15
CA PHE A 54 4.75 9.58 12.74
C PHE A 54 5.15 10.75 11.80
N ALA A 55 6.34 11.35 11.95
CA ALA A 55 6.88 12.37 11.05
C ALA A 55 7.22 11.84 9.63
N ALA A 56 7.53 10.54 9.50
CA ALA A 56 7.67 9.88 8.19
C ALA A 56 6.33 9.74 7.44
N THR A 57 5.20 10.09 8.06
CA THR A 57 3.89 10.16 7.39
C THR A 57 3.63 11.50 6.72
N SER A 58 4.04 12.61 7.33
CA SER A 58 3.82 13.96 6.80
C SER A 58 4.78 14.33 5.66
N THR A 59 5.99 13.78 5.67
CA THR A 59 7.05 14.13 4.71
C THR A 59 7.04 13.25 3.45
N PRO A 60 6.89 13.81 2.23
CA PRO A 60 7.08 13.05 1.00
C PRO A 60 8.59 12.87 0.72
N THR A 61 9.11 11.72 1.11
CA THR A 61 10.54 11.32 1.16
C THR A 61 11.24 11.13 -0.20
N GLY A 62 11.12 12.13 -1.08
CA GLY A 62 11.90 12.27 -2.31
C GLY A 62 13.37 12.61 -2.07
N SER A 63 14.09 11.74 -1.37
CA SER A 63 15.56 11.69 -1.21
C SER A 63 16.27 13.07 -1.13
N ARG A 64 16.10 13.80 -0.03
CA ARG A 64 17.00 14.93 0.29
C ARG A 64 18.33 14.40 0.82
N SER A 65 19.32 14.27 -0.06
CA SER A 65 20.72 14.16 0.36
C SER A 65 21.12 15.48 1.04
N VAL A 66 21.34 15.46 2.35
CA VAL A 66 21.88 16.62 3.07
C VAL A 66 23.34 16.76 2.67
N SER A 67 23.62 17.73 1.81
CA SER A 67 24.96 18.10 1.39
C SER A 67 25.02 19.63 1.32
N PRO A 68 25.89 20.30 2.09
CA PRO A 68 25.94 21.76 2.10
C PRO A 68 26.59 22.31 0.82
N SER A 69 26.17 23.54 0.45
CA SER A 69 26.66 24.36 -0.68
C SER A 69 26.03 24.08 -2.06
N GLY A 70 25.35 25.10 -2.61
CA GLY A 70 24.91 25.11 -4.01
C GLY A 70 23.65 25.95 -4.27
N LEU A 71 23.80 27.26 -4.53
CA LEU A 71 22.67 28.06 -5.03
C LEU A 71 22.41 27.76 -6.52
N GLY A 72 21.26 27.18 -6.82
CA GLY A 72 20.74 27.02 -8.19
C GLY A 72 19.41 27.74 -8.36
N THR A 73 19.32 28.68 -9.30
CA THR A 73 18.08 29.44 -9.57
C THR A 73 17.13 28.66 -10.50
N PRO A 74 15.81 28.66 -10.23
CA PRO A 74 14.85 27.95 -11.07
C PRO A 74 14.57 28.71 -12.37
N SER A 75 14.79 28.07 -13.51
CA SER A 75 14.46 28.63 -14.82
C SER A 75 12.95 28.57 -15.08
N ARG A 76 12.36 29.70 -15.52
CA ARG A 76 10.97 29.78 -15.98
C ARG A 76 10.90 29.56 -17.48
N MET A 77 10.18 28.54 -17.94
CA MET A 77 9.77 28.41 -19.34
C MET A 77 8.31 28.84 -19.51
N SER A 78 8.07 29.81 -20.40
CA SER A 78 6.72 30.25 -20.77
C SER A 78 6.01 29.20 -21.63
N GLY A 79 4.73 28.95 -21.34
CA GLY A 79 3.88 28.14 -22.21
C GLY A 79 3.50 28.92 -23.47
N SER A 80 3.76 28.34 -24.65
CA SER A 80 3.21 28.83 -25.91
C SER A 80 1.80 28.28 -26.15
N VAL A 81 0.97 29.04 -26.86
CA VAL A 81 -0.38 28.65 -27.26
C VAL A 81 -0.44 28.62 -28.79
N PHE A 82 -1.18 27.65 -29.35
CA PHE A 82 -1.26 27.26 -30.78
C PHE A 82 -0.08 26.43 -31.32
N GLY A 83 -0.40 25.51 -32.26
CA GLY A 83 0.57 24.74 -33.06
C GLY A 83 0.82 23.31 -32.60
N GLY A 84 -0.13 22.39 -32.78
CA GLY A 84 0.06 20.95 -32.53
C GLY A 84 0.35 20.15 -33.79
N THR A 85 1.52 19.51 -33.88
CA THR A 85 1.87 18.53 -34.93
C THR A 85 1.63 17.09 -34.43
N PRO A 86 0.96 16.22 -35.21
CA PRO A 86 0.75 14.83 -34.82
C PRO A 86 1.95 13.95 -35.26
N GLY A 87 2.83 13.58 -34.33
CA GLY A 87 3.95 12.67 -34.65
C GLY A 87 4.74 12.17 -33.45
N GLU A 88 5.22 13.08 -32.59
CA GLU A 88 6.15 12.72 -31.52
C GLU A 88 5.41 12.56 -30.18
N GLY A 89 5.38 11.33 -29.68
CA GLY A 89 4.71 10.99 -28.43
C GLY A 89 5.53 11.36 -27.21
N THR A 90 5.26 12.53 -26.62
CA THR A 90 5.82 12.96 -25.32
C THR A 90 5.38 12.00 -24.21
N GLN A 91 6.14 10.92 -24.01
CA GLN A 91 5.91 10.00 -22.91
C GLN A 91 6.08 10.75 -21.58
N LEU A 92 5.06 10.71 -20.73
CA LEU A 92 5.10 11.38 -19.42
C LEU A 92 6.29 10.87 -18.60
N ALA A 93 7.20 11.78 -18.25
CA ALA A 93 8.23 11.53 -17.25
C ALA A 93 7.58 11.43 -15.86
N ALA A 94 7.42 10.21 -15.36
CA ALA A 94 7.20 9.97 -13.94
C ALA A 94 8.55 10.11 -13.24
N ALA A 95 8.87 11.33 -12.80
CA ALA A 95 10.15 11.67 -12.17
C ALA A 95 10.03 12.85 -11.16
N ASP A 96 9.33 13.93 -11.53
CA ASP A 96 9.46 15.23 -10.83
C ASP A 96 8.46 15.47 -9.69
N ARG A 97 7.57 14.52 -9.37
CA ARG A 97 6.57 14.69 -8.30
C ARG A 97 6.38 13.40 -7.49
N PRO A 98 6.71 13.38 -6.18
CA PRO A 98 6.53 12.19 -5.34
C PRO A 98 5.05 11.84 -5.12
N GLU A 99 4.16 12.83 -5.18
CA GLU A 99 2.72 12.73 -4.93
C GLU A 99 1.91 12.05 -6.06
N ASP A 100 2.55 11.66 -7.17
CA ASP A 100 1.88 10.98 -8.27
C ASP A 100 1.57 9.51 -7.88
N PRO A 101 0.29 9.09 -7.79
CA PRO A 101 -0.07 7.74 -7.39
C PRO A 101 0.41 6.66 -8.37
N ARG A 102 0.87 7.01 -9.58
CA ARG A 102 1.60 6.08 -10.45
C ARG A 102 2.91 5.62 -9.81
N ASN A 103 3.62 6.49 -9.08
CA ASN A 103 4.87 6.13 -8.40
C ASN A 103 4.62 5.06 -7.32
N LEU A 104 3.53 5.18 -6.55
CA LEU A 104 3.11 4.16 -5.59
C LEU A 104 2.84 2.82 -6.29
N ILE A 105 2.20 2.82 -7.46
CA ILE A 105 1.98 1.60 -8.26
C ILE A 105 3.30 1.00 -8.78
N LEU A 106 4.22 1.84 -9.27
CA LEU A 106 5.54 1.43 -9.76
C LEU A 106 6.44 0.84 -8.65
N GLN A 107 6.22 1.23 -7.41
CA GLN A 107 6.95 0.78 -6.22
C GLN A 107 6.27 -0.40 -5.49
N ALA A 108 4.95 -0.54 -5.61
CA ALA A 108 4.20 -1.67 -5.10
C ALA A 108 4.49 -2.95 -5.90
N PHE A 109 4.32 -2.89 -7.22
CA PHE A 109 4.43 -4.04 -8.12
C PHE A 109 5.87 -4.18 -8.64
N VAL A 110 6.78 -4.52 -7.73
CA VAL A 110 8.22 -4.68 -7.96
C VAL A 110 8.67 -6.14 -7.88
N PRO A 111 9.80 -6.52 -8.51
CA PRO A 111 10.31 -7.88 -8.43
C PRO A 111 10.69 -8.27 -7.00
N HIS A 112 10.09 -9.35 -6.50
CA HIS A 112 10.39 -9.91 -5.18
C HIS A 112 11.61 -10.84 -5.24
N ILE A 113 12.51 -10.67 -4.27
CA ILE A 113 13.76 -11.44 -4.12
C ILE A 113 13.69 -12.15 -2.77
N ALA A 114 13.57 -13.47 -2.81
CA ALA A 114 13.67 -14.28 -1.59
C ALA A 114 15.12 -14.29 -1.09
N VAL A 115 15.32 -14.36 0.22
CA VAL A 115 16.64 -14.47 0.83
C VAL A 115 16.68 -15.70 1.72
N HIS A 116 17.68 -16.55 1.50
CA HIS A 116 17.95 -17.76 2.27
C HIS A 116 19.42 -17.77 2.69
N THR A 117 19.65 -17.77 4.00
CA THR A 117 20.99 -17.72 4.59
C THR A 117 21.36 -19.04 5.26
N SER A 118 22.66 -19.30 5.38
CA SER A 118 23.22 -20.21 6.38
C SER A 118 23.10 -19.65 7.81
N THR A 119 23.35 -20.49 8.82
CA THR A 119 23.39 -20.07 10.23
C THR A 119 24.55 -19.12 10.50
N ASP A 120 25.74 -19.41 9.95
CA ASP A 120 26.93 -18.54 10.07
C ASP A 120 26.72 -17.13 9.48
N THR A 121 25.93 -17.00 8.41
CA THR A 121 25.55 -15.69 7.87
C THR A 121 24.56 -14.97 8.78
N GLN A 122 23.61 -15.70 9.38
CA GLN A 122 22.64 -15.10 10.30
C GLN A 122 23.31 -14.67 11.61
N GLU A 123 24.27 -15.43 12.11
CA GLU A 123 25.12 -15.06 13.27
C GLU A 123 25.95 -13.82 12.97
N LEU A 124 26.62 -13.73 11.81
CA LEU A 124 27.38 -12.54 11.40
C LEU A 124 26.49 -11.28 11.31
N VAL A 125 25.28 -11.40 10.77
CA VAL A 125 24.35 -10.26 10.65
C VAL A 125 23.67 -9.93 12.00
N LYS A 126 23.54 -10.90 12.91
CA LYS A 126 23.11 -10.68 14.29
C LYS A 126 24.19 -10.01 15.16
N ASP A 127 25.48 -10.34 14.97
CA ASP A 127 26.62 -9.61 15.58
C ASP A 127 26.54 -8.10 15.27
N LYS A 128 25.98 -7.75 14.11
CA LYS A 128 25.78 -6.37 13.63
C LYS A 128 24.52 -5.68 14.19
N GLY A 129 23.68 -6.38 14.93
CA GLY A 129 22.43 -5.86 15.51
C GLY A 129 21.14 -6.11 14.71
N PHE A 130 21.18 -6.95 13.66
CA PHE A 130 20.01 -7.25 12.83
C PHE A 130 19.46 -8.67 13.10
N GLU A 131 18.50 -8.77 14.03
CA GLU A 131 17.91 -10.05 14.48
C GLU A 131 17.21 -10.85 13.37
N GLY A 132 16.63 -10.18 12.37
CA GLY A 132 16.04 -10.84 11.20
C GLY A 132 17.08 -11.50 10.30
N GLY A 133 18.35 -11.10 10.38
CA GLY A 133 19.42 -11.55 9.49
C GLY A 133 19.45 -10.78 8.16
N LEU A 134 20.18 -11.32 7.18
CA LEU A 134 20.56 -10.60 5.95
C LEU A 134 19.39 -10.00 5.15
N TRP A 135 18.19 -10.60 5.18
CA TRP A 135 17.03 -10.09 4.44
C TRP A 135 16.52 -8.75 4.98
N GLU A 136 16.63 -8.55 6.30
CA GLU A 136 16.23 -7.31 6.99
C GLU A 136 17.22 -6.19 6.65
N LEU A 137 18.53 -6.48 6.76
CA LEU A 137 19.61 -5.57 6.40
C LEU A 137 19.55 -5.12 4.93
N LEU A 138 19.20 -6.01 3.99
CA LEU A 138 19.08 -5.68 2.56
C LEU A 138 17.81 -4.89 2.20
N ARG A 139 16.74 -4.97 3.02
CA ARG A 139 15.39 -4.51 2.66
C ARG A 139 15.31 -3.02 2.29
N PRO A 140 15.87 -2.06 3.06
CA PRO A 140 15.74 -0.64 2.72
C PRO A 140 16.48 -0.27 1.43
N PHE A 141 17.59 -0.95 1.14
CA PHE A 141 18.40 -0.70 -0.05
C PHE A 141 17.77 -1.26 -1.35
N GLY A 142 16.73 -2.08 -1.25
CA GLY A 142 15.93 -2.54 -2.40
C GLY A 142 14.95 -1.49 -2.93
N GLU A 143 14.50 -0.55 -2.09
CA GLU A 143 13.39 0.37 -2.40
C GLU A 143 13.75 1.43 -3.45
N ARG A 144 15.05 1.66 -3.68
CA ARG A 144 15.56 2.37 -4.85
C ARG A 144 16.94 1.86 -5.22
N VAL A 145 17.01 1.10 -6.30
CA VAL A 145 18.27 0.58 -6.84
C VAL A 145 19.14 1.78 -7.26
N GLN A 146 20.42 1.77 -6.86
CA GLN A 146 21.30 2.92 -7.05
C GLN A 146 21.50 3.24 -8.54
N GLY A 147 21.08 4.43 -8.97
CA GLY A 147 21.27 4.96 -10.32
C GLY A 147 20.43 4.26 -11.40
N LYS A 148 20.66 4.63 -12.67
CA LYS A 148 19.85 4.17 -13.80
C LYS A 148 19.90 2.64 -13.97
N VAL A 149 18.72 2.02 -14.05
CA VAL A 149 18.49 0.62 -14.47
C VAL A 149 17.85 0.64 -15.85
N THR A 150 18.42 -0.07 -16.83
CA THR A 150 17.85 -0.19 -18.18
C THR A 150 17.06 -1.48 -18.30
N VAL A 151 15.84 -1.38 -18.82
CA VAL A 151 14.92 -2.49 -19.07
C VAL A 151 14.49 -2.47 -20.54
N ARG A 152 14.48 -3.62 -21.20
CA ARG A 152 13.93 -3.79 -22.56
C ARG A 152 12.46 -4.20 -22.51
N ASP A 153 11.66 -3.60 -23.39
CA ASP A 153 10.28 -4.02 -23.63
C ASP A 153 10.20 -5.27 -24.54
N SER A 154 8.98 -5.75 -24.80
CA SER A 154 8.74 -6.94 -25.63
C SER A 154 9.02 -6.77 -27.13
N ILE A 155 9.37 -5.57 -27.60
CA ILE A 155 9.89 -5.32 -28.96
C ILE A 155 11.40 -5.02 -28.97
N GLY A 156 12.07 -5.15 -27.82
CA GLY A 156 13.52 -4.99 -27.65
C GLY A 156 13.99 -3.54 -27.45
N ALA A 157 13.07 -2.57 -27.31
CA ALA A 157 13.42 -1.19 -27.07
C ALA A 157 13.85 -1.00 -25.59
N GLY A 158 15.09 -0.60 -25.37
CA GLY A 158 15.63 -0.34 -24.04
C GLY A 158 15.27 1.05 -23.51
N LYS A 159 14.72 1.12 -22.30
CA LYS A 159 14.45 2.38 -21.57
C LYS A 159 15.07 2.33 -20.17
N SER A 160 15.69 3.44 -19.76
CA SER A 160 16.34 3.58 -18.46
C SER A 160 15.44 4.28 -17.43
N TRP A 161 15.52 3.85 -16.17
CA TRP A 161 14.70 4.29 -15.05
C TRP A 161 15.58 4.56 -13.81
N GLU A 162 15.26 5.58 -13.01
CA GLU A 162 16.02 6.00 -11.80
C GLU A 162 15.27 5.71 -10.47
N ASP A 163 14.08 5.17 -10.62
CA ASP A 163 13.08 4.85 -9.62
C ASP A 163 12.77 3.33 -9.62
N PHE A 164 13.66 2.53 -10.22
CA PHE A 164 13.54 1.07 -10.23
C PHE A 164 13.86 0.50 -8.85
N ALA A 165 13.07 -0.48 -8.41
CA ALA A 165 13.11 -1.03 -7.06
C ALA A 165 12.87 -2.53 -7.08
N VAL A 166 13.24 -3.20 -5.99
CA VAL A 166 13.06 -4.64 -5.73
C VAL A 166 12.72 -4.88 -4.26
N ARG A 167 11.98 -5.94 -3.95
CA ARG A 167 11.56 -6.23 -2.58
C ARG A 167 12.29 -7.44 -2.02
N PHE A 168 13.15 -7.25 -1.02
CA PHE A 168 13.76 -8.35 -0.28
C PHE A 168 12.78 -8.92 0.74
N VAL A 169 12.63 -10.24 0.75
CA VAL A 169 11.77 -10.99 1.68
C VAL A 169 12.47 -12.25 2.17
N GLN A 170 12.16 -12.70 3.39
CA GLN A 170 12.63 -13.99 3.89
C GLN A 170 12.00 -15.14 3.08
N LEU A 171 12.78 -16.18 2.74
CA LEU A 171 12.25 -17.31 1.97
C LEU A 171 11.12 -18.03 2.75
N GLY A 172 9.93 -18.08 2.16
CA GLY A 172 8.74 -18.73 2.72
C GLY A 172 7.72 -17.77 3.36
N ASP A 173 8.04 -16.48 3.48
CA ASP A 173 7.15 -15.45 4.01
C ASP A 173 5.97 -15.10 3.09
N GLY A 174 5.03 -14.31 3.60
CA GLY A 174 3.96 -13.68 2.83
C GLY A 174 2.80 -14.60 2.43
N GLN A 175 2.88 -15.90 2.73
CA GLN A 175 1.86 -16.88 2.34
C GLN A 175 0.45 -16.47 2.78
N GLU A 176 -0.47 -16.37 1.81
CA GLU A 176 -1.89 -16.10 2.07
C GLU A 176 -2.45 -17.10 3.08
N VAL A 177 -2.90 -16.61 4.25
CA VAL A 177 -3.54 -17.45 5.25
C VAL A 177 -4.85 -17.96 4.65
N SER A 178 -4.94 -19.27 4.39
CA SER A 178 -6.15 -19.87 3.86
C SER A 178 -7.30 -19.75 4.86
N GLU A 179 -8.18 -18.79 4.63
CA GLU A 179 -9.49 -18.72 5.28
C GLU A 179 -10.23 -20.05 5.05
N GLY A 180 -10.69 -20.67 6.13
CA GLY A 180 -11.26 -22.01 6.09
C GLY A 180 -12.57 -22.02 5.30
N VAL A 181 -12.53 -22.54 4.06
CA VAL A 181 -13.68 -22.61 3.15
C VAL A 181 -14.88 -23.30 3.85
N PRO A 182 -16.02 -22.61 4.02
CA PRO A 182 -17.18 -23.19 4.66
C PRO A 182 -17.87 -24.21 3.75
N ALA A 183 -17.62 -25.49 4.06
CA ALA A 183 -18.38 -26.67 3.64
C ALA A 183 -18.43 -27.03 2.13
N SER A 184 -17.57 -27.98 1.73
CA SER A 184 -18.02 -29.13 0.94
C SER A 184 -17.41 -30.43 1.46
N ARG A 185 -17.94 -31.58 1.02
CA ARG A 185 -17.85 -32.85 1.76
C ARG A 185 -16.71 -33.76 1.30
N LYS A 186 -16.02 -34.36 2.29
CA LYS A 186 -15.35 -35.68 2.27
C LYS A 186 -14.79 -36.16 0.91
N SER A 187 -13.50 -35.96 0.70
CA SER A 187 -12.62 -37.06 0.30
C SER A 187 -11.41 -37.07 1.25
N GLY A 188 -10.74 -38.21 1.42
CA GLY A 188 -9.77 -38.39 2.49
C GLY A 188 -8.43 -38.93 2.02
N GLU A 189 -7.44 -38.07 1.92
CA GLU A 189 -6.01 -38.37 2.12
C GLU A 189 -5.27 -37.07 2.47
N GLY A 190 -4.16 -37.15 3.21
CA GLY A 190 -3.46 -35.97 3.75
C GLY A 190 -3.92 -35.54 5.15
N LYS A 191 -3.64 -36.36 6.18
CA LYS A 191 -3.80 -35.93 7.59
C LYS A 191 -2.74 -34.88 7.97
N VAL A 192 -3.10 -33.60 7.91
CA VAL A 192 -2.48 -32.60 8.79
C VAL A 192 -2.98 -32.85 10.22
N PRO A 193 -2.10 -33.00 11.24
CA PRO A 193 -2.54 -33.27 12.60
C PRO A 193 -3.16 -32.02 13.23
N ILE A 194 -4.49 -31.97 13.31
CA ILE A 194 -5.22 -30.93 14.05
C ILE A 194 -4.95 -31.12 15.55
N SER A 195 -3.95 -30.39 16.05
CA SER A 195 -3.58 -30.34 17.47
C SER A 195 -4.61 -29.50 18.24
N ASN A 196 -5.73 -30.11 18.64
CA ASN A 196 -6.65 -29.49 19.60
C ASN A 196 -5.91 -29.09 20.89
N GLY A 197 -5.86 -27.79 21.18
CA GLY A 197 -5.31 -27.22 22.40
C GLY A 197 -4.86 -25.77 22.22
N ASN A 198 -5.00 -24.96 23.26
CA ASN A 198 -4.51 -23.56 23.31
C ASN A 198 -2.97 -23.54 23.35
N LYS A 199 -2.33 -23.78 22.22
CA LYS A 199 -0.91 -23.50 22.01
C LYS A 199 -0.79 -22.12 21.38
N SER A 200 -0.01 -21.25 22.03
CA SER A 200 0.40 -19.96 21.46
C SER A 200 1.07 -20.18 20.10
N ILE A 201 0.74 -19.35 19.12
CA ILE A 201 1.41 -19.34 17.82
C ILE A 201 2.90 -19.05 18.07
N PRO A 202 3.85 -19.83 17.51
CA PRO A 202 5.27 -19.55 17.66
C PRO A 202 5.62 -18.14 17.20
N ALA A 203 6.49 -17.44 17.94
CA ALA A 203 6.80 -16.03 17.68
C ALA A 203 7.29 -15.76 16.25
N SER A 204 8.04 -16.70 15.66
CA SER A 204 8.44 -16.67 14.24
C SER A 204 7.23 -16.64 13.29
N VAL A 205 6.27 -17.55 13.47
CA VAL A 205 5.03 -17.62 12.65
C VAL A 205 4.16 -16.39 12.86
N ALA A 206 4.14 -15.83 14.08
CA ALA A 206 3.46 -14.56 14.35
C ALA A 206 4.12 -13.39 13.61
N ALA A 207 5.46 -13.31 13.60
CA ALA A 207 6.20 -12.30 12.85
C ALA A 207 6.02 -12.44 11.33
N GLN A 208 6.08 -13.65 10.78
CA GLN A 208 5.81 -13.91 9.35
C GLN A 208 4.40 -13.45 8.93
N ARG A 209 3.39 -13.69 9.78
CA ARG A 209 2.03 -13.17 9.57
C ARG A 209 1.97 -11.65 9.68
N ALA A 210 2.67 -11.05 10.64
CA ALA A 210 2.73 -9.59 10.75
C ALA A 210 3.33 -8.94 9.49
N ARG A 211 4.32 -9.57 8.83
CA ARG A 211 4.88 -9.08 7.56
C ARG A 211 3.97 -9.27 6.35
N THR A 212 2.88 -10.03 6.48
CA THR A 212 1.90 -10.24 5.42
C THR A 212 0.81 -9.17 5.50
N GLY A 213 0.55 -8.50 4.39
CA GLY A 213 -0.57 -7.56 4.21
C GLY A 213 -1.85 -8.27 3.77
N GLY A 214 -2.68 -7.58 2.98
CA GLY A 214 -3.91 -8.17 2.42
C GLY A 214 -5.17 -8.07 3.30
N ASP A 215 -5.05 -7.53 4.52
CA ASP A 215 -6.17 -7.27 5.42
C ASP A 215 -6.40 -5.75 5.56
N ILE A 216 -7.68 -5.35 5.60
CA ILE A 216 -8.13 -3.95 5.72
C ILE A 216 -8.08 -3.49 7.18
N ALA A 217 -8.37 -4.36 8.15
CA ALA A 217 -8.48 -3.96 9.56
C ALA A 217 -7.14 -3.45 10.17
N PRO A 218 -5.98 -4.04 9.88
CA PRO A 218 -4.68 -3.49 10.29
C PRO A 218 -4.37 -2.14 9.63
N ILE A 219 -4.78 -1.92 8.37
CA ILE A 219 -4.58 -0.65 7.66
C ILE A 219 -5.40 0.47 8.31
N GLU A 220 -6.68 0.22 8.58
CA GLU A 220 -7.55 1.15 9.30
C GLU A 220 -6.99 1.48 10.69
N THR A 221 -6.54 0.46 11.45
CA THR A 221 -5.98 0.62 12.80
C THR A 221 -4.69 1.44 12.80
N LEU A 222 -3.79 1.19 11.84
CA LEU A 222 -2.56 1.95 11.68
C LEU A 222 -2.83 3.41 11.33
N VAL A 223 -3.67 3.67 10.33
CA VAL A 223 -3.95 5.04 9.89
C VAL A 223 -4.72 5.81 10.98
N ASP A 224 -5.57 5.15 11.77
CA ASP A 224 -6.17 5.74 12.97
C ASP A 224 -5.13 6.11 14.04
N ARG A 225 -4.11 5.27 14.29
CA ARG A 225 -3.03 5.59 15.24
C ARG A 225 -2.25 6.84 14.80
N HIS A 226 -1.91 6.93 13.52
CA HIS A 226 -1.20 8.08 12.94
C HIS A 226 -2.07 9.36 12.94
N LEU A 227 -3.37 9.25 12.64
CA LEU A 227 -4.32 10.36 12.77
C LEU A 227 -4.47 10.82 14.21
N THR A 228 -4.57 9.89 15.17
CA THR A 228 -4.72 10.22 16.59
C THR A 228 -3.50 10.98 17.11
N HIS A 229 -2.29 10.56 16.77
CA HIS A 229 -1.07 11.31 17.11
C HIS A 229 -1.06 12.74 16.49
N ALA A 230 -1.60 12.92 15.28
CA ALA A 230 -1.71 14.23 14.63
C ALA A 230 -2.79 15.15 15.26
N GLU A 231 -3.84 14.59 15.86
CA GLU A 231 -4.82 15.35 16.65
C GLU A 231 -4.30 15.65 18.08
N GLU A 232 -3.52 14.73 18.68
CA GLU A 232 -2.91 14.88 20.02
C GLU A 232 -1.77 15.91 20.08
N TYR A 233 -0.92 15.98 19.04
CA TYR A 233 0.28 16.83 19.02
C TYR A 233 0.24 17.90 17.91
N PRO A 234 -0.72 18.85 17.94
CA PRO A 234 -0.93 19.81 16.85
C PRO A 234 0.24 20.78 16.62
N ASN A 235 1.05 21.02 17.66
CA ASN A 235 2.03 22.11 17.74
C ASN A 235 3.44 21.63 18.19
N MET A 236 3.77 20.34 18.14
CA MET A 236 5.17 19.92 18.32
C MET A 236 6.00 20.34 17.11
N ASP A 237 7.22 20.83 17.35
CA ASP A 237 8.01 21.53 16.34
C ASP A 237 8.40 20.68 15.13
N GLY A 238 8.47 21.34 13.96
CA GLY A 238 8.83 20.71 12.69
C GLY A 238 8.22 21.34 11.43
N ASP A 239 7.53 22.49 11.53
CA ASP A 239 6.88 23.26 10.44
C ASP A 239 5.88 22.53 9.50
N ASP A 240 5.76 21.20 9.57
CA ASP A 240 4.94 20.38 8.64
C ASP A 240 3.70 19.71 9.29
N TYR A 241 3.68 19.54 10.62
CA TYR A 241 2.88 18.47 11.23
C TYR A 241 1.35 18.66 11.15
N LEU A 242 0.86 19.89 11.35
CA LEU A 242 -0.49 20.30 10.92
C LEU A 242 -0.49 21.43 9.88
N THR A 243 0.56 22.26 9.86
CA THR A 243 0.53 23.57 9.21
C THR A 243 1.64 23.73 8.18
N PHE A 244 1.44 23.12 7.00
CA PHE A 244 2.06 23.62 5.76
C PHE A 244 1.72 25.12 5.68
N LYS A 245 2.68 25.99 6.00
CA LYS A 245 2.42 27.38 6.42
C LYS A 245 2.13 28.35 5.26
N ASP A 246 1.97 27.81 4.07
CA ASP A 246 1.30 28.47 2.96
C ASP A 246 -0.22 28.48 3.20
N SER A 247 -0.76 29.65 3.47
CA SER A 247 -2.21 29.93 3.43
C SER A 247 -2.81 29.87 2.01
N HIS A 248 -2.03 29.38 1.04
CA HIS A 248 -2.49 29.01 -0.28
C HIS A 248 -3.23 27.66 -0.22
N LEU A 249 -4.55 27.71 -0.47
CA LEU A 249 -5.45 26.57 -0.65
C LEU A 249 -4.73 25.37 -1.28
N ARG A 250 -4.58 24.27 -0.52
CA ARG A 250 -3.96 23.03 -1.02
C ARG A 250 -4.56 22.66 -2.37
N SER A 251 -3.72 22.44 -3.38
CA SER A 251 -4.24 22.04 -4.69
C SER A 251 -5.03 20.74 -4.55
N PRO A 252 -6.27 20.65 -5.09
CA PRO A 252 -7.09 19.44 -5.01
C PRO A 252 -6.46 18.25 -5.76
N ASP A 253 -5.38 18.48 -6.49
CA ASP A 253 -4.61 17.43 -7.15
C ASP A 253 -3.76 16.60 -6.16
N VAL A 254 -3.48 17.12 -4.96
CA VAL A 254 -2.62 16.52 -3.93
C VAL A 254 -3.44 15.61 -2.97
N PRO A 255 -2.97 14.40 -2.62
CA PRO A 255 -3.57 13.58 -1.57
C PRO A 255 -3.24 14.07 -0.16
N SER A 256 -4.13 13.81 0.82
CA SER A 256 -3.79 13.97 2.23
C SER A 256 -2.71 12.96 2.64
N PRO A 257 -1.76 13.30 3.54
CA PRO A 257 -0.69 12.37 3.93
C PRO A 257 -1.21 11.04 4.47
N PHE A 258 -2.33 11.08 5.22
CA PHE A 258 -3.04 9.89 5.72
C PHE A 258 -3.64 9.03 4.59
N TYR A 259 -4.15 9.61 3.50
CA TYR A 259 -4.57 8.83 2.33
C TYR A 259 -3.37 8.23 1.59
N THR A 260 -2.25 8.96 1.49
CA THR A 260 -1.00 8.43 0.91
C THR A 260 -0.47 7.26 1.75
N LEU A 261 -0.52 7.34 3.08
CA LEU A 261 -0.20 6.22 3.98
C LEU A 261 -1.18 5.05 3.79
N TYR A 262 -2.48 5.31 3.80
CA TYR A 262 -3.52 4.29 3.59
C TYR A 262 -3.29 3.53 2.27
N LEU A 263 -3.03 4.26 1.17
CA LEU A 263 -2.78 3.67 -0.14
C LEU A 263 -1.41 2.95 -0.21
N ARG A 264 -0.35 3.49 0.41
CA ARG A 264 0.96 2.80 0.52
C ARG A 264 0.80 1.48 1.29
N ARG A 265 0.03 1.46 2.39
CA ARG A 265 -0.17 0.29 3.24
C ARG A 265 -1.12 -0.75 2.62
N LEU A 266 -2.13 -0.33 1.87
CA LEU A 266 -2.95 -1.19 1.01
C LEU A 266 -2.13 -1.95 -0.04
N LEU A 267 -0.96 -1.41 -0.42
CA LEU A 267 -0.04 -1.95 -1.40
C LEU A 267 1.25 -2.55 -0.80
N SER A 268 1.40 -2.55 0.52
CA SER A 268 2.60 -3.06 1.21
C SER A 268 2.38 -4.48 1.73
N GLY A 269 3.39 -5.35 1.56
CA GLY A 269 3.32 -6.76 1.97
C GLY A 269 2.26 -7.56 1.21
N ILE A 270 2.06 -7.29 -0.09
CA ILE A 270 1.09 -8.00 -0.94
C ILE A 270 1.25 -9.53 -0.74
N PRO A 271 0.19 -10.28 -0.36
CA PRO A 271 0.32 -11.70 -0.07
C PRO A 271 0.88 -12.52 -1.23
N LEU A 272 1.72 -13.50 -0.89
CA LEU A 272 2.08 -14.60 -1.78
C LEU A 272 0.81 -15.46 -1.95
N ALA A 273 0.15 -15.29 -3.08
CA ALA A 273 -1.15 -15.87 -3.41
C ALA A 273 -1.09 -16.65 -4.74
N PRO A 274 -2.01 -17.62 -4.98
CA PRO A 274 -1.99 -18.43 -6.21
C PRO A 274 -2.44 -17.66 -7.47
N HIS A 275 -3.15 -16.54 -7.31
CA HIS A 275 -3.93 -15.90 -8.40
C HIS A 275 -3.29 -14.66 -9.05
N GLU A 276 -2.17 -14.19 -8.50
CA GLU A 276 -1.28 -13.17 -9.05
C GLU A 276 0.16 -13.48 -8.62
N THR A 277 1.16 -13.18 -9.45
CA THR A 277 2.55 -13.58 -9.21
C THR A 277 3.51 -12.43 -8.88
N PHE A 278 2.99 -11.27 -8.43
CA PHE A 278 3.83 -10.12 -8.06
C PHE A 278 4.75 -10.42 -6.88
N SER A 279 4.23 -11.09 -5.85
CA SER A 279 4.98 -11.49 -4.66
C SER A 279 5.71 -12.83 -4.83
N HIS A 280 5.56 -13.51 -5.97
CA HIS A 280 6.31 -14.75 -6.24
C HIS A 280 7.78 -14.38 -6.49
N PRO A 281 8.76 -15.05 -5.84
CA PRO A 281 10.16 -14.72 -6.04
C PRO A 281 10.58 -14.82 -7.51
N VAL A 282 11.10 -13.73 -8.06
CA VAL A 282 11.76 -13.74 -9.39
C VAL A 282 13.17 -14.30 -9.28
N ALA A 283 13.77 -14.11 -8.11
CA ALA A 283 15.10 -14.59 -7.74
C ALA A 283 15.15 -15.00 -6.25
N CYS A 284 16.14 -15.81 -5.89
CA CYS A 284 16.51 -16.09 -4.52
C CYS A 284 18.01 -15.85 -4.32
N VAL A 285 18.35 -15.01 -3.34
CA VAL A 285 19.70 -14.88 -2.78
C VAL A 285 19.94 -16.08 -1.87
N ILE A 286 20.98 -16.86 -2.16
CA ILE A 286 21.48 -17.94 -1.29
C ILE A 286 22.83 -17.48 -0.74
N ALA A 287 22.93 -17.25 0.57
CA ALA A 287 24.09 -16.63 1.20
C ALA A 287 24.78 -17.52 2.25
N ILE A 288 26.12 -17.45 2.25
CA ILE A 288 27.04 -18.06 3.23
C ILE A 288 28.05 -17.03 3.72
N SER A 289 28.60 -17.19 4.93
CA SER A 289 29.69 -16.36 5.44
C SER A 289 31.06 -16.93 5.05
N SER A 290 32.10 -16.09 5.01
CA SER A 290 33.51 -16.51 5.02
C SER A 290 33.87 -17.36 6.25
N ARG A 291 33.10 -17.24 7.35
CA ARG A 291 33.20 -18.09 8.55
C ARG A 291 32.83 -19.57 8.30
N ASN A 292 32.22 -19.92 7.17
CA ASN A 292 31.72 -21.29 6.91
C ASN A 292 32.85 -22.26 6.50
N THR A 293 32.92 -23.42 7.18
CA THR A 293 33.98 -24.43 6.98
C THR A 293 33.76 -25.37 5.79
N SER A 294 32.53 -25.49 5.28
CA SER A 294 32.14 -26.39 4.19
C SER A 294 31.27 -25.67 3.14
N PRO A 295 31.75 -24.55 2.55
CA PRO A 295 30.90 -23.58 1.86
C PRO A 295 30.16 -24.13 0.63
N ILE A 296 30.82 -24.95 -0.19
CA ILE A 296 30.21 -25.55 -1.40
C ILE A 296 29.13 -26.59 -1.01
N GLU A 297 29.30 -27.28 0.11
CA GLU A 297 28.32 -28.25 0.62
C GLU A 297 27.14 -27.52 1.28
N THR A 298 27.42 -26.50 2.09
CA THR A 298 26.39 -25.62 2.67
C THR A 298 25.54 -24.98 1.59
N LEU A 299 26.13 -24.49 0.48
CA LEU A 299 25.38 -23.94 -0.64
C LEU A 299 24.52 -24.98 -1.39
N ARG A 300 24.98 -26.23 -1.49
CA ARG A 300 24.16 -27.33 -2.05
C ARG A 300 22.98 -27.65 -1.14
N LYS A 301 23.20 -27.76 0.17
CA LYS A 301 22.13 -27.88 1.18
C LYS A 301 21.16 -26.70 1.10
N LEU A 302 21.69 -25.49 0.91
CA LEU A 302 21.01 -24.23 0.57
C LEU A 302 19.97 -24.38 -0.56
N TYR A 303 20.47 -24.93 -1.67
CA TYR A 303 19.71 -25.22 -2.87
C TYR A 303 18.66 -26.31 -2.63
N ASP A 304 19.01 -27.41 -1.97
CA ASP A 304 18.12 -28.56 -1.80
C ASP A 304 16.99 -28.27 -0.80
N GLU A 305 17.26 -27.54 0.30
CA GLU A 305 16.25 -27.07 1.27
C GLU A 305 15.14 -26.26 0.59
N SER A 306 15.50 -25.39 -0.35
CA SER A 306 14.56 -24.50 -1.08
C SER A 306 13.96 -25.15 -2.33
N SER A 307 14.65 -26.12 -2.95
CA SER A 307 14.19 -26.76 -4.19
C SER A 307 13.27 -27.94 -3.94
N TYR A 308 13.58 -28.75 -2.92
CA TYR A 308 12.94 -30.05 -2.66
C TYR A 308 12.58 -30.30 -1.19
N GLY A 309 13.27 -29.65 -0.25
CA GLY A 309 13.10 -29.81 1.19
C GLY A 309 12.03 -28.92 1.83
N GLU A 310 12.18 -28.70 3.14
CA GLU A 310 11.17 -28.06 4.01
C GLU A 310 10.89 -26.58 3.69
N LYS A 311 11.81 -25.89 3.02
CA LYS A 311 11.67 -24.46 2.62
C LYS A 311 11.16 -24.30 1.19
N ARG A 312 10.74 -25.39 0.55
CA ARG A 312 10.11 -25.35 -0.78
C ARG A 312 8.80 -24.57 -0.73
N LEU A 313 8.65 -23.63 -1.68
CA LEU A 313 7.43 -22.82 -1.81
C LEU A 313 6.21 -23.66 -2.23
N PRO A 314 4.97 -23.18 -1.97
CA PRO A 314 3.73 -23.89 -2.31
C PRO A 314 3.64 -24.37 -3.76
N LEU A 315 2.88 -25.44 -4.02
CA LEU A 315 2.81 -26.12 -5.33
C LEU A 315 2.32 -25.26 -6.51
N TRP A 316 1.70 -24.11 -6.23
CA TRP A 316 1.25 -23.10 -7.21
C TRP A 316 2.28 -21.98 -7.47
N VAL A 317 3.39 -21.94 -6.71
CA VAL A 317 4.54 -21.09 -7.02
C VAL A 317 5.46 -21.84 -7.99
N ASN A 318 5.91 -21.17 -9.05
CA ASN A 318 6.94 -21.75 -9.92
C ASN A 318 8.33 -21.66 -9.24
N ASN A 319 8.91 -22.82 -8.90
CA ASN A 319 10.22 -22.94 -8.22
C ASN A 319 11.44 -22.70 -9.16
N GLU A 320 11.18 -22.47 -10.44
CA GLU A 320 12.14 -21.97 -11.43
C GLU A 320 12.25 -20.44 -11.33
N TYR A 321 12.97 -20.01 -10.31
CA TYR A 321 13.47 -18.64 -10.14
C TYR A 321 15.00 -18.61 -10.22
N LEU A 322 15.54 -17.44 -10.56
CA LEU A 322 16.98 -17.19 -10.63
C LEU A 322 17.60 -17.41 -9.24
N ARG A 323 18.67 -18.20 -9.14
CA ARG A 323 19.43 -18.36 -7.88
C ARG A 323 20.71 -17.54 -7.97
N TYR A 324 20.97 -16.72 -6.97
CA TYR A 324 22.10 -15.78 -6.94
C TYR A 324 22.89 -16.01 -5.65
N TYR A 325 24.18 -16.33 -5.77
CA TYR A 325 24.98 -16.86 -4.66
C TYR A 325 25.87 -15.76 -4.05
N VAL A 326 25.71 -15.49 -2.76
CA VAL A 326 26.46 -14.44 -2.06
C VAL A 326 27.41 -15.04 -1.04
N LEU A 327 28.69 -14.72 -1.15
CA LEU A 327 29.66 -14.92 -0.07
C LEU A 327 29.74 -13.63 0.73
N VAL A 328 29.33 -13.67 2.00
CA VAL A 328 29.40 -12.55 2.94
C VAL A 328 30.74 -12.61 3.66
N HIS A 329 31.66 -11.72 3.30
CA HIS A 329 32.97 -11.61 3.92
C HIS A 329 32.91 -10.72 5.17
N ASP A 330 33.37 -11.28 6.29
CA ASP A 330 33.67 -10.55 7.53
C ASP A 330 35.00 -9.78 7.39
N GLU A 331 34.90 -8.48 7.12
CA GLU A 331 36.04 -7.60 6.85
C GLU A 331 36.95 -7.40 8.07
N GLU A 332 36.49 -7.74 9.27
CA GLU A 332 37.21 -7.50 10.53
C GLU A 332 37.87 -8.76 11.10
N ARG A 333 37.32 -9.94 10.80
CA ARG A 333 37.76 -11.23 11.40
C ARG A 333 38.37 -12.21 10.40
N ASP A 334 38.01 -12.14 9.12
CA ASP A 334 38.45 -13.11 8.11
C ASP A 334 39.51 -12.54 7.15
N ASP A 335 40.18 -13.44 6.42
CA ASP A 335 41.19 -13.08 5.42
C ASP A 335 40.54 -12.92 4.03
N ILE A 336 40.50 -11.68 3.52
CA ILE A 336 40.00 -11.35 2.19
C ILE A 336 40.63 -12.19 1.07
N THR A 337 41.89 -12.60 1.21
CA THR A 337 42.60 -13.44 0.22
C THR A 337 41.96 -14.82 0.13
N LYS A 338 41.66 -15.44 1.28
CA LYS A 338 40.96 -16.72 1.36
C LYS A 338 39.56 -16.58 0.78
N SER A 339 38.82 -15.53 1.16
CA SER A 339 37.47 -15.23 0.68
C SER A 339 37.42 -15.04 -0.85
N ILE A 340 38.41 -14.39 -1.45
CA ILE A 340 38.55 -14.30 -2.92
C ILE A 340 38.80 -15.68 -3.54
N THR A 341 39.70 -16.51 -2.99
CA THR A 341 39.93 -17.86 -3.55
C THR A 341 38.70 -18.77 -3.42
N LEU A 342 37.89 -18.61 -2.36
CA LEU A 342 36.62 -19.29 -2.20
C LEU A 342 35.57 -18.78 -3.18
N PHE A 343 35.47 -17.46 -3.38
CA PHE A 343 34.56 -16.86 -4.36
C PHE A 343 34.83 -17.35 -5.78
N GLU A 344 36.11 -17.49 -6.17
CA GLU A 344 36.49 -18.08 -7.46
C GLU A 344 36.20 -19.59 -7.56
N GLN A 345 36.20 -20.34 -6.46
CA GLN A 345 35.70 -21.73 -6.44
C GLN A 345 34.17 -21.79 -6.56
N MET A 346 33.46 -20.84 -5.94
CA MET A 346 32.00 -20.73 -5.99
C MET A 346 31.53 -20.43 -7.43
N LYS A 347 32.17 -19.47 -8.11
CA LYS A 347 31.94 -19.18 -9.55
C LYS A 347 32.04 -20.42 -10.44
N ARG A 348 33.06 -21.26 -10.20
CA ARG A 348 33.31 -22.48 -11.00
C ARG A 348 32.25 -23.57 -10.79
N HIS A 349 31.59 -23.60 -9.63
CA HIS A 349 30.55 -24.59 -9.31
C HIS A 349 29.13 -24.11 -9.62
N PHE A 350 28.84 -22.84 -9.38
CA PHE A 350 27.48 -22.28 -9.41
C PHE A 350 27.24 -21.27 -10.54
N GLY A 351 28.26 -20.92 -11.32
CA GLY A 351 28.19 -20.01 -12.45
C GLY A 351 28.39 -18.53 -12.08
N LEU A 352 28.01 -17.64 -13.01
CA LEU A 352 28.30 -16.20 -12.93
C LEU A 352 27.32 -15.39 -12.06
N HIS A 353 26.22 -15.99 -11.60
CA HIS A 353 25.21 -15.32 -10.77
C HIS A 353 25.64 -15.33 -9.30
N CYS A 354 26.67 -14.54 -8.98
CA CYS A 354 27.26 -14.52 -7.66
C CYS A 354 27.98 -13.21 -7.31
N HIS A 355 28.05 -12.87 -6.02
CA HIS A 355 28.75 -11.69 -5.50
C HIS A 355 29.55 -11.98 -4.23
N LEU A 356 30.58 -11.16 -3.98
CA LEU A 356 31.38 -11.14 -2.75
C LEU A 356 31.01 -9.88 -1.96
N LEU A 357 30.04 -10.00 -1.06
CA LEU A 357 29.56 -8.88 -0.25
C LEU A 357 30.46 -8.73 0.99
N ARG A 358 31.18 -7.61 1.08
CA ARG A 358 32.07 -7.29 2.21
C ARG A 358 31.31 -6.45 3.24
N LEU A 359 31.32 -6.85 4.51
CA LEU A 359 30.65 -6.16 5.62
C LEU A 359 31.54 -6.20 6.87
N ARG A 360 31.45 -5.16 7.72
CA ARG A 360 31.95 -5.25 9.09
C ARG A 360 31.01 -6.13 9.93
N SER A 361 31.56 -6.92 10.85
CA SER A 361 30.78 -7.71 11.82
C SER A 361 30.25 -6.88 12.99
N THR A 362 30.93 -5.79 13.33
CA THR A 362 30.52 -4.88 14.41
C THR A 362 29.19 -4.19 14.11
N GLN A 363 28.40 -4.03 15.17
CA GLN A 363 27.31 -3.07 15.23
C GLN A 363 27.89 -1.65 15.17
N CYS A 364 27.30 -0.79 14.35
CA CYS A 364 27.71 0.60 14.20
C CYS A 364 26.89 1.50 15.15
N VAL A 365 27.54 2.50 15.73
CA VAL A 365 26.94 3.50 16.62
C VAL A 365 27.16 4.91 16.06
N ALA A 366 26.32 5.87 16.48
CA ALA A 366 26.36 7.27 16.03
C ALA A 366 27.66 8.02 16.35
N SER A 367 28.56 7.43 17.16
CA SER A 367 29.87 7.98 17.50
C SER A 367 31.02 7.43 16.63
N ASP A 368 30.76 6.51 15.71
CA ASP A 368 31.80 6.01 14.80
C ASP A 368 32.06 6.98 13.64
N ASP A 369 33.33 7.20 13.28
CA ASP A 369 33.74 8.18 12.25
C ASP A 369 33.08 7.96 10.87
N ASP A 370 32.80 6.69 10.50
CA ASP A 370 32.16 6.30 9.22
C ASP A 370 30.65 6.02 9.37
N SER A 371 30.01 6.42 10.47
CA SER A 371 28.59 6.10 10.71
C SER A 371 27.63 6.88 9.80
N VAL A 372 26.64 6.18 9.25
CA VAL A 372 25.48 6.80 8.57
C VAL A 372 24.18 6.16 9.07
N GLU A 373 23.10 6.94 9.12
CA GLU A 373 21.76 6.43 9.44
C GLU A 373 21.35 5.34 8.44
N LEU A 374 20.83 4.21 8.94
CA LEU A 374 20.21 3.20 8.08
C LEU A 374 18.95 3.81 7.43
N PRO A 375 18.78 3.71 6.10
CA PRO A 375 17.56 4.17 5.44
C PRO A 375 16.33 3.47 6.04
N ARG A 376 15.27 4.25 6.34
CA ARG A 376 13.99 3.69 6.76
C ARG A 376 13.37 2.90 5.60
N CYS A 377 12.80 1.73 5.90
CA CYS A 377 11.98 0.99 4.93
C CYS A 377 10.57 1.60 4.90
N GLU A 378 10.17 2.17 3.77
CA GLU A 378 8.82 2.71 3.60
C GLU A 378 7.78 1.59 3.44
N TRP A 379 8.15 0.44 2.88
CA TRP A 379 7.21 -0.63 2.49
C TRP A 379 7.13 -1.74 3.55
N LEU A 380 6.81 -1.32 4.78
CA LEU A 380 6.32 -2.18 5.85
C LEU A 380 4.83 -2.50 5.65
N SER A 381 4.40 -3.70 6.04
CA SER A 381 2.96 -3.99 6.15
C SER A 381 2.35 -3.13 7.27
N ALA A 382 1.01 -2.97 7.29
CA ALA A 382 0.36 -2.26 8.39
C ALA A 382 0.51 -2.96 9.75
N SER A 383 0.44 -4.29 9.77
CA SER A 383 0.64 -5.10 10.99
C SER A 383 2.08 -5.07 11.50
N GLU A 384 3.05 -4.91 10.59
CA GLU A 384 4.47 -4.80 10.88
C GLU A 384 4.83 -3.41 11.43
N GLU A 385 4.39 -2.32 10.80
CA GLU A 385 4.60 -0.97 11.32
C GLU A 385 3.91 -0.78 12.69
N MET A 386 2.69 -1.31 12.87
CA MET A 386 2.05 -1.35 14.19
C MET A 386 2.82 -2.17 15.23
N ALA A 387 3.64 -3.15 14.84
CA ALA A 387 4.52 -3.86 15.77
C ALA A 387 5.75 -3.01 16.15
N VAL A 388 6.36 -2.30 15.19
CA VAL A 388 7.48 -1.39 15.43
C VAL A 388 7.06 -0.20 16.31
N ILE A 389 5.90 0.39 16.04
CA ILE A 389 5.32 1.48 16.86
C ILE A 389 5.15 1.00 18.31
N ARG A 390 4.47 -0.15 18.53
CA ARG A 390 4.27 -0.70 19.88
C ARG A 390 5.55 -1.13 20.60
N ALA A 391 6.61 -1.46 19.87
CA ALA A 391 7.92 -1.74 20.48
C ALA A 391 8.52 -0.45 21.06
N ARG A 392 8.61 0.61 20.25
CA ARG A 392 9.09 1.93 20.70
C ARG A 392 8.20 2.57 21.77
N GLU A 393 6.89 2.32 21.74
CA GLU A 393 5.95 2.75 22.79
C GLU A 393 6.17 2.04 24.15
N LEU A 394 6.89 0.90 24.18
CA LEU A 394 7.26 0.14 25.39
C LEU A 394 8.71 0.39 25.84
N GLU A 395 9.55 1.00 24.99
CA GLU A 395 10.94 1.35 25.31
C GLU A 395 10.95 2.64 26.14
N GLU A 396 11.41 2.56 27.39
CA GLU A 396 11.43 3.72 28.32
C GLU A 396 12.59 4.70 28.07
N ASP A 397 13.48 4.41 27.12
CA ASP A 397 14.68 5.20 26.85
C ASP A 397 14.40 6.38 25.90
N VAL A 398 15.20 7.46 26.02
CA VAL A 398 14.89 8.78 25.44
C VAL A 398 15.72 9.07 24.18
N GLU A 399 16.84 8.40 23.99
CA GLU A 399 17.68 8.55 22.79
C GLU A 399 17.06 7.80 21.60
N ASP A 400 16.78 8.53 20.50
CA ASP A 400 15.98 8.03 19.36
C ASP A 400 16.73 6.93 18.59
N PRO A 401 16.34 5.64 18.70
CA PRO A 401 17.17 4.51 18.29
C PRO A 401 16.96 4.21 16.80
N HIS A 402 17.49 5.09 15.95
CA HIS A 402 17.73 4.76 14.55
C HIS A 402 19.02 3.93 14.45
N PRO A 403 18.96 2.71 13.88
CA PRO A 403 20.15 1.91 13.71
C PRO A 403 21.11 2.61 12.74
N PHE A 404 22.37 2.73 13.14
CA PHE A 404 23.44 3.22 12.28
C PHE A 404 24.09 2.04 11.55
N ILE A 405 24.70 2.34 10.40
CA ILE A 405 25.46 1.40 9.59
C ILE A 405 26.67 2.15 9.00
N PHE A 406 27.80 1.47 8.86
CA PHE A 406 28.98 2.09 8.25
C PHE A 406 28.75 2.45 6.78
N GLU A 407 29.33 3.58 6.33
CA GLU A 407 29.27 3.99 4.91
C GLU A 407 29.90 2.93 3.98
N SER A 408 30.94 2.23 4.44
CA SER A 408 31.56 1.10 3.73
C SER A 408 30.53 0.02 3.35
N ASP A 409 29.72 -0.36 4.32
CA ASP A 409 28.79 -1.49 4.24
C ASP A 409 27.56 -1.07 3.42
N THR A 410 27.09 0.16 3.66
CA THR A 410 26.09 0.86 2.83
C THR A 410 26.49 0.89 1.35
N THR A 411 27.76 1.18 1.05
CA THR A 411 28.28 1.25 -0.33
C THR A 411 28.42 -0.13 -0.95
N ALA A 412 28.89 -1.12 -0.18
CA ALA A 412 28.96 -2.52 -0.61
C ALA A 412 27.56 -3.08 -0.95
N ILE A 413 26.57 -2.87 -0.07
CA ILE A 413 25.19 -3.32 -0.28
C ILE A 413 24.54 -2.65 -1.50
N LYS A 414 24.67 -1.33 -1.65
CA LYS A 414 24.15 -0.59 -2.83
C LYS A 414 24.78 -1.11 -4.14
N THR A 415 26.09 -1.39 -4.13
CA THR A 415 26.82 -1.94 -5.27
C THR A 415 26.35 -3.35 -5.63
N PHE A 416 26.27 -4.26 -4.64
CA PHE A 416 25.74 -5.61 -4.78
C PHE A 416 24.34 -5.63 -5.39
N ILE A 417 23.41 -4.84 -4.85
CA ILE A 417 22.01 -4.79 -5.32
C ILE A 417 21.95 -4.26 -6.75
N ARG A 418 22.69 -3.19 -7.07
CA ARG A 418 22.78 -2.65 -8.44
C ARG A 418 23.33 -3.69 -9.42
N GLU A 419 24.39 -4.41 -9.06
CA GLU A 419 25.00 -5.44 -9.89
C GLU A 419 24.02 -6.60 -10.16
N MET A 420 23.47 -7.18 -9.09
CA MET A 420 22.52 -8.29 -9.17
C MET A 420 21.28 -7.92 -10.00
N VAL A 421 20.70 -6.72 -9.79
CA VAL A 421 19.52 -6.27 -10.54
C VAL A 421 19.84 -6.05 -12.02
N THR A 422 20.89 -5.29 -12.32
CA THR A 422 21.20 -4.88 -13.71
C THR A 422 21.82 -5.97 -14.57
N GLN A 423 22.63 -6.86 -13.99
CA GLN A 423 23.35 -7.89 -14.74
C GLN A 423 22.65 -9.26 -14.74
N SER A 424 21.84 -9.56 -13.72
CA SER A 424 21.24 -10.89 -13.54
C SER A 424 19.70 -10.89 -13.53
N ILE A 425 19.05 -10.13 -12.64
CA ILE A 425 17.58 -10.21 -12.47
C ILE A 425 16.86 -9.67 -13.70
N VAL A 426 17.08 -8.41 -14.09
CA VAL A 426 16.38 -7.80 -15.23
C VAL A 426 16.64 -8.57 -16.53
N PRO A 427 17.89 -8.93 -16.92
CA PRO A 427 18.14 -9.74 -18.11
C PRO A 427 17.54 -11.15 -18.07
N SER A 428 17.37 -11.75 -16.87
CA SER A 428 16.66 -13.02 -16.73
C SER A 428 15.15 -12.85 -16.93
N MET A 429 14.55 -11.80 -16.35
CA MET A 429 13.13 -11.50 -16.52
C MET A 429 12.79 -11.14 -17.98
N GLU A 430 13.62 -10.33 -18.65
CA GLU A 430 13.51 -10.03 -20.08
C GLU A 430 13.48 -11.31 -20.92
N ARG A 431 14.41 -12.23 -20.66
CA ARG A 431 14.49 -13.54 -21.35
C ARG A 431 13.23 -14.37 -21.11
N CYS A 432 12.78 -14.50 -19.86
CA CYS A 432 11.56 -15.22 -19.52
C CYS A 432 10.33 -14.66 -20.24
N VAL A 433 10.15 -13.33 -20.24
CA VAL A 433 9.04 -12.66 -20.93
C VAL A 433 9.10 -12.92 -22.44
N ALA A 434 10.27 -12.79 -23.07
CA ALA A 434 10.45 -13.09 -24.49
C ALA A 434 10.10 -14.55 -24.82
N THR A 435 10.62 -15.50 -24.04
CA THR A 435 10.37 -16.94 -24.23
C THR A 435 8.89 -17.31 -24.07
N TRP A 436 8.24 -16.88 -22.98
CA TRP A 436 6.82 -17.18 -22.76
C TRP A 436 5.90 -16.44 -23.75
N ASN A 437 6.30 -15.26 -24.25
CA ASN A 437 5.54 -14.52 -25.25
C ASN A 437 5.53 -15.27 -26.59
N ASP A 438 6.68 -15.75 -27.05
CA ASP A 438 6.79 -16.53 -28.29
C ASP A 438 6.15 -17.93 -28.17
N GLN A 439 6.40 -18.64 -27.06
CA GLN A 439 5.97 -20.03 -26.94
C GLN A 439 4.48 -20.19 -26.61
N VAL A 440 3.87 -19.27 -25.86
CA VAL A 440 2.50 -19.40 -25.35
C VAL A 440 1.58 -18.29 -25.86
N ALA A 441 1.92 -17.02 -25.60
CA ALA A 441 0.97 -15.92 -25.77
C ALA A 441 0.77 -15.51 -27.25
N SER A 442 1.83 -15.53 -28.07
CA SER A 442 1.76 -15.25 -29.52
C SER A 442 0.78 -16.21 -30.23
N ARG A 443 0.83 -17.49 -29.87
CA ARG A 443 0.03 -18.57 -30.45
C ARG A 443 -1.47 -18.40 -30.16
N ARG A 444 -1.83 -17.87 -28.97
CA ARG A 444 -3.22 -17.50 -28.63
C ARG A 444 -3.66 -16.16 -29.25
N ARG A 445 -2.75 -15.22 -29.49
CA ARG A 445 -3.06 -13.94 -30.17
C ARG A 445 -3.31 -14.09 -31.67
N GLY A 446 -2.66 -15.04 -32.34
CA GLY A 446 -2.79 -15.27 -33.78
C GLY A 446 -4.18 -15.78 -34.20
N LEU A 447 -4.46 -15.71 -35.51
CA LEU A 447 -5.76 -16.10 -36.10
C LEU A 447 -6.17 -17.54 -35.74
N SER A 448 -5.20 -18.45 -35.58
CA SER A 448 -5.43 -19.85 -35.17
C SER A 448 -5.95 -19.99 -33.73
N GLY A 449 -5.63 -19.04 -32.83
CA GLY A 449 -6.09 -19.07 -31.43
C GLY A 449 -7.55 -18.68 -31.24
N ARG A 450 -8.17 -17.97 -32.20
CA ARG A 450 -9.55 -17.46 -32.06
C ARG A 450 -10.64 -18.43 -32.55
N ILE A 451 -10.27 -19.48 -33.29
CA ILE A 451 -11.22 -20.43 -33.89
C ILE A 451 -11.60 -21.61 -32.98
N THR A 452 -10.83 -21.90 -31.93
CA THR A 452 -11.08 -23.02 -30.99
C THR A 452 -12.26 -22.78 -30.05
N ASN A 453 -12.61 -21.52 -29.75
CA ASN A 453 -13.74 -21.18 -28.88
C ASN A 453 -15.08 -21.01 -29.62
N ILE A 454 -15.10 -21.08 -30.96
CA ILE A 454 -16.33 -20.92 -31.76
C ILE A 454 -17.06 -22.26 -31.97
N THR A 455 -16.33 -23.37 -32.13
CA THR A 455 -16.93 -24.70 -32.39
C THR A 455 -17.83 -25.20 -31.24
N LYS A 456 -17.53 -24.85 -29.99
CA LYS A 456 -18.33 -25.22 -28.81
C LYS A 456 -19.76 -24.64 -28.79
N LYS A 457 -20.09 -23.64 -29.63
CA LYS A 457 -21.45 -23.05 -29.71
C LYS A 457 -22.36 -23.61 -30.81
N TRP A 458 -21.85 -24.46 -31.70
CA TRP A 458 -22.67 -25.04 -32.80
C TRP A 458 -22.95 -26.54 -32.65
N SER A 459 -22.20 -27.26 -31.81
CA SER A 459 -22.25 -28.73 -31.69
C SER A 459 -23.50 -29.31 -31.00
N VAL A 460 -24.62 -28.57 -30.93
CA VAL A 460 -25.88 -29.02 -30.31
C VAL A 460 -26.75 -29.82 -31.29
N PHE A 461 -26.47 -29.76 -32.60
CA PHE A 461 -27.22 -30.47 -33.63
C PHE A 461 -26.42 -31.59 -34.32
N GLY A 462 -26.50 -32.79 -33.74
CA GLY A 462 -26.40 -34.06 -34.49
C GLY A 462 -25.10 -34.88 -34.36
N GLY A 463 -25.28 -36.20 -34.26
CA GLY A 463 -24.28 -37.20 -34.65
C GLY A 463 -23.31 -37.69 -33.56
N SER A 464 -23.55 -38.88 -33.00
CA SER A 464 -22.56 -39.56 -32.16
C SER A 464 -21.46 -40.25 -32.97
N SER A 465 -20.23 -40.18 -32.49
CA SER A 465 -19.31 -41.32 -32.54
C SER A 465 -18.53 -41.40 -31.21
N ARG A 466 -18.09 -42.60 -30.83
CA ARG A 466 -17.49 -42.89 -29.52
C ARG A 466 -16.08 -43.44 -29.70
N THR A 467 -15.11 -42.85 -29.03
CA THR A 467 -13.84 -43.49 -28.68
C THR A 467 -13.56 -43.25 -27.21
N SER A 468 -13.52 -44.33 -26.42
CA SER A 468 -13.35 -44.27 -24.97
C SER A 468 -11.92 -44.61 -24.58
N SER A 469 -11.21 -43.66 -23.96
CA SER A 469 -10.09 -43.96 -23.05
C SER A 469 -10.51 -43.60 -21.63
N ASN A 470 -10.02 -44.38 -20.66
CA ASN A 470 -10.66 -44.48 -19.35
C ASN A 470 -10.02 -43.54 -18.31
N GLY A 471 -10.70 -42.45 -17.97
CA GLY A 471 -10.33 -41.52 -16.90
C GLY A 471 -11.53 -41.15 -16.03
N SER A 472 -11.37 -41.19 -14.71
CA SER A 472 -12.47 -41.06 -13.74
C SER A 472 -13.10 -39.67 -13.77
N ALA A 473 -14.41 -39.60 -14.01
CA ALA A 473 -15.14 -38.33 -14.08
C ALA A 473 -15.46 -37.77 -12.68
N SER A 474 -14.75 -36.71 -12.29
CA SER A 474 -15.25 -35.71 -11.33
C SER A 474 -15.90 -34.55 -12.09
N SER A 475 -16.96 -33.98 -11.53
CA SER A 475 -17.79 -32.98 -12.23
C SER A 475 -17.22 -31.56 -12.10
N GLY A 476 -17.13 -30.81 -13.20
CA GLY A 476 -17.26 -29.34 -13.12
C GLY A 476 -16.27 -28.42 -13.85
N GLY A 477 -15.36 -28.88 -14.72
CA GLY A 477 -14.48 -27.98 -15.48
C GLY A 477 -13.87 -28.60 -16.74
N SER A 478 -13.70 -27.81 -17.81
CA SER A 478 -13.03 -28.25 -19.06
C SER A 478 -11.71 -27.50 -19.33
N GLY A 479 -11.06 -27.00 -18.28
CA GLY A 479 -9.81 -26.24 -18.33
C GLY A 479 -8.80 -26.74 -17.32
N ASN A 480 -7.67 -26.04 -17.22
CA ASN A 480 -6.50 -26.47 -16.42
C ASN A 480 -6.58 -26.05 -14.95
N TYR A 481 -7.72 -25.53 -14.50
CA TYR A 481 -7.95 -25.08 -13.13
C TYR A 481 -8.31 -26.26 -12.20
N ASP A 482 -7.53 -26.48 -11.15
CA ASP A 482 -7.94 -27.40 -10.08
C ASP A 482 -8.89 -26.67 -9.14
N ALA A 483 -10.20 -26.87 -9.33
CA ALA A 483 -11.24 -26.28 -8.50
C ALA A 483 -11.35 -26.90 -7.08
N LEU A 484 -10.65 -28.00 -6.79
CA LEU A 484 -10.57 -28.58 -5.43
C LEU A 484 -9.40 -28.00 -4.64
N GLN A 485 -8.27 -27.73 -5.31
CA GLN A 485 -7.08 -27.11 -4.70
C GLN A 485 -7.08 -25.57 -4.83
N GLY A 486 -7.93 -25.01 -5.70
CA GLY A 486 -8.15 -23.58 -5.87
C GLY A 486 -7.16 -22.87 -6.81
N PHE A 487 -6.27 -23.59 -7.51
CA PHE A 487 -5.19 -23.00 -8.30
C PHE A 487 -4.95 -23.65 -9.68
N TYR A 488 -4.25 -22.91 -10.56
CA TYR A 488 -3.63 -23.45 -11.77
C TYR A 488 -2.22 -23.96 -11.45
N ARG A 489 -1.83 -25.14 -11.97
CA ARG A 489 -0.46 -25.65 -11.78
C ARG A 489 0.55 -24.76 -12.53
N PRO A 490 1.79 -24.56 -12.04
CA PRO A 490 2.71 -23.54 -12.59
C PRO A 490 3.20 -23.79 -14.02
N ASP A 491 3.04 -25.01 -14.51
CA ASP A 491 3.36 -25.49 -15.85
C ASP A 491 2.20 -25.30 -16.86
N THR A 492 1.02 -24.89 -16.40
CA THR A 492 -0.13 -24.63 -17.27
C THR A 492 0.08 -23.34 -18.10
N PRO A 493 -0.38 -23.30 -19.36
CA PRO A 493 -0.24 -22.11 -20.19
C PRO A 493 -0.98 -20.89 -19.60
N GLU A 494 -2.04 -21.09 -18.83
CA GLU A 494 -2.74 -20.04 -18.08
C GLU A 494 -1.85 -19.44 -16.98
N ALA A 495 -1.19 -20.26 -16.16
CA ALA A 495 -0.26 -19.79 -15.13
C ALA A 495 0.98 -19.12 -15.73
N ILE A 496 1.54 -19.69 -16.81
CA ILE A 496 2.69 -19.12 -17.53
C ILE A 496 2.33 -17.74 -18.13
N MET A 497 1.13 -17.60 -18.72
CA MET A 497 0.67 -16.30 -19.20
C MET A 497 0.42 -15.30 -18.07
N ARG A 498 -0.07 -15.73 -16.89
CA ARG A 498 -0.20 -14.83 -15.72
C ARG A 498 1.18 -14.34 -15.28
N LYS A 499 2.15 -15.25 -15.11
CA LYS A 499 3.55 -14.89 -14.75
C LYS A 499 4.20 -13.98 -15.79
N LEU A 500 3.94 -14.18 -17.09
CA LEU A 500 4.35 -13.26 -18.16
C LEU A 500 3.73 -11.88 -18.02
N ALA A 501 2.42 -11.79 -17.71
CA ALA A 501 1.72 -10.51 -17.59
C ALA A 501 2.22 -9.71 -16.39
N ASP A 502 2.43 -10.39 -15.26
CA ASP A 502 2.96 -9.80 -14.03
C ASP A 502 4.44 -9.38 -14.22
N TYR A 503 5.27 -10.20 -14.88
CA TYR A 503 6.64 -9.83 -15.24
C TYR A 503 6.69 -8.64 -16.21
N ALA A 504 5.84 -8.61 -17.25
CA ALA A 504 5.77 -7.48 -18.17
C ALA A 504 5.37 -6.18 -17.46
N PHE A 505 4.48 -6.26 -16.46
CA PHE A 505 4.12 -5.13 -15.60
C PHE A 505 5.31 -4.65 -14.75
N MET A 506 6.01 -5.57 -14.08
CA MET A 506 7.23 -5.25 -13.30
C MET A 506 8.36 -4.65 -14.18
N LEU A 507 8.48 -5.10 -15.42
CA LEU A 507 9.40 -4.57 -16.43
C LEU A 507 8.88 -3.31 -17.16
N ARG A 508 7.71 -2.78 -16.76
CA ARG A 508 7.09 -1.55 -17.28
C ARG A 508 6.63 -1.60 -18.75
N ASP A 509 6.48 -2.80 -19.33
CA ASP A 509 5.76 -3.02 -20.59
C ASP A 509 4.25 -3.22 -20.33
N TRP A 510 3.58 -2.09 -20.08
CA TRP A 510 2.13 -2.03 -19.83
C TRP A 510 1.30 -2.60 -21.00
N LYS A 511 1.84 -2.61 -22.22
CA LYS A 511 1.12 -3.02 -23.43
C LYS A 511 1.12 -4.54 -23.60
N LEU A 512 2.26 -5.20 -23.37
CA LEU A 512 2.28 -6.65 -23.28
C LEU A 512 1.47 -7.13 -22.07
N ALA A 513 1.62 -6.48 -20.91
CA ALA A 513 0.86 -6.81 -19.71
C ALA A 513 -0.66 -6.75 -19.95
N GLN A 514 -1.19 -5.59 -20.35
CA GLN A 514 -2.61 -5.36 -20.67
C GLN A 514 -3.16 -6.42 -21.62
N SER A 515 -2.49 -6.65 -22.75
CA SER A 515 -2.98 -7.55 -23.79
C SER A 515 -2.88 -9.03 -23.40
N THR A 516 -2.11 -9.36 -22.35
CA THR A 516 -2.08 -10.72 -21.78
C THR A 516 -3.19 -10.90 -20.76
N TYR A 517 -3.42 -9.90 -19.89
CA TYR A 517 -4.53 -9.95 -18.92
C TYR A 517 -5.90 -10.07 -19.60
N ASP A 518 -6.16 -9.37 -20.71
CA ASP A 518 -7.48 -9.44 -21.38
C ASP A 518 -7.75 -10.81 -22.04
N LEU A 519 -6.72 -11.53 -22.50
CA LEU A 519 -6.82 -12.93 -22.94
C LEU A 519 -7.18 -13.85 -21.75
N LEU A 520 -6.39 -13.77 -20.68
CA LEU A 520 -6.58 -14.55 -19.45
C LEU A 520 -7.96 -14.32 -18.81
N ARG A 521 -8.46 -13.10 -18.89
CA ARG A 521 -9.78 -12.69 -18.39
C ARG A 521 -10.89 -13.60 -18.87
N SER A 522 -10.94 -13.92 -20.17
CA SER A 522 -11.94 -14.85 -20.71
C SER A 522 -11.71 -16.28 -20.28
N ASP A 523 -10.44 -16.74 -20.26
CA ASP A 523 -10.09 -18.12 -19.92
C ASP A 523 -10.45 -18.42 -18.44
N PHE A 524 -10.06 -17.54 -17.52
CA PHE A 524 -10.41 -17.62 -16.10
C PHE A 524 -11.93 -17.55 -15.81
N ASN A 525 -12.70 -16.83 -16.63
CA ASN A 525 -14.17 -16.81 -16.52
C ASN A 525 -14.79 -18.15 -16.95
N ASN A 526 -14.29 -18.75 -18.02
CA ASN A 526 -14.79 -20.03 -18.54
C ASN A 526 -14.52 -21.17 -17.55
N ASP A 527 -13.38 -21.13 -16.86
CA ASP A 527 -12.98 -22.09 -15.83
C ASP A 527 -13.61 -21.83 -14.46
N ASN A 528 -14.39 -20.74 -14.30
CA ASN A 528 -14.96 -20.28 -13.02
C ASN A 528 -13.89 -19.97 -11.94
N ALA A 529 -12.67 -19.64 -12.35
CA ALA A 529 -11.54 -19.30 -11.48
C ALA A 529 -11.68 -17.86 -10.96
N TRP A 530 -12.71 -17.58 -10.16
CA TRP A 530 -13.17 -16.21 -9.89
C TRP A 530 -12.11 -15.26 -9.31
N ARG A 531 -11.19 -15.74 -8.45
CA ARG A 531 -10.08 -14.91 -7.91
C ARG A 531 -9.09 -14.51 -9.00
N TYR A 532 -8.73 -15.44 -9.89
CA TYR A 532 -7.91 -15.18 -11.08
C TYR A 532 -8.62 -14.24 -12.06
N HIS A 533 -9.92 -14.44 -12.29
CA HIS A 533 -10.71 -13.55 -13.14
C HIS A 533 -10.75 -12.13 -12.59
N ALA A 534 -10.98 -11.95 -11.29
CA ALA A 534 -11.00 -10.63 -10.65
C ALA A 534 -9.66 -9.89 -10.84
N ALA A 535 -8.55 -10.52 -10.44
CA ALA A 535 -7.21 -9.94 -10.55
C ALA A 535 -6.75 -9.72 -12.01
N ALA A 536 -7.26 -10.48 -12.98
CA ALA A 536 -7.01 -10.22 -14.39
C ALA A 536 -7.80 -9.01 -14.93
N ASN A 537 -9.05 -8.81 -14.49
CA ASN A 537 -9.80 -7.59 -14.83
C ASN A 537 -9.15 -6.34 -14.22
N GLU A 538 -8.76 -6.42 -12.95
CA GLU A 538 -8.05 -5.35 -12.24
C GLU A 538 -6.76 -4.95 -12.97
N MET A 539 -5.85 -5.89 -13.21
CA MET A 539 -4.56 -5.56 -13.82
C MET A 539 -4.69 -5.18 -15.31
N ALA A 540 -5.72 -5.64 -16.03
CA ALA A 540 -6.04 -5.13 -17.37
C ALA A 540 -6.41 -3.63 -17.33
N ALA A 541 -7.26 -3.23 -16.39
CA ALA A 541 -7.66 -1.82 -16.21
C ALA A 541 -6.46 -0.95 -15.78
N ILE A 542 -5.69 -1.37 -14.78
CA ILE A 542 -4.50 -0.66 -14.30
C ILE A 542 -3.46 -0.52 -15.41
N SER A 543 -3.12 -1.59 -16.12
CA SER A 543 -2.13 -1.56 -17.23
C SER A 543 -2.55 -0.61 -18.35
N THR A 544 -3.84 -0.60 -18.70
CA THR A 544 -4.38 0.33 -19.70
C THR A 544 -4.26 1.78 -19.24
N LEU A 545 -4.49 2.03 -17.95
CA LEU A 545 -4.46 3.37 -17.37
C LEU A 545 -3.05 3.92 -17.15
N MET A 546 -2.07 3.07 -16.80
CA MET A 546 -0.65 3.43 -16.63
C MET A 546 0.01 3.89 -17.94
N ASN A 547 -0.44 3.37 -19.10
CA ASN A 547 0.00 3.82 -20.41
C ASN A 547 -0.47 5.25 -20.71
N ALA A 548 0.43 6.16 -21.09
CA ALA A 548 0.15 7.60 -21.25
C ALA A 548 -0.85 7.97 -22.39
N GLN A 549 -1.28 7.01 -23.21
CA GLN A 549 -2.21 7.26 -24.33
C GLN A 549 -3.57 7.79 -23.85
N SER A 550 -4.04 8.89 -24.45
CA SER A 550 -5.38 9.45 -24.21
C SER A 550 -6.47 8.51 -24.75
N MET A 551 -7.62 8.46 -24.06
CA MET A 551 -8.74 7.59 -24.43
C MET A 551 -10.05 8.38 -24.44
N SER A 552 -10.90 8.10 -25.44
CA SER A 552 -12.23 8.68 -25.50
C SER A 552 -13.12 8.15 -24.38
N SER A 553 -14.14 8.92 -23.97
CA SER A 553 -15.05 8.48 -22.91
C SER A 553 -15.82 7.20 -23.30
N LYS A 554 -16.11 7.02 -24.59
CA LYS A 554 -16.75 5.80 -25.11
C LYS A 554 -15.84 4.59 -24.94
N ILE A 555 -14.58 4.65 -25.39
CA ILE A 555 -13.63 3.53 -25.28
C ILE A 555 -13.41 3.16 -23.81
N ARG A 556 -13.25 4.15 -22.91
CA ARG A 556 -13.10 3.91 -21.46
C ARG A 556 -14.28 3.12 -20.89
N SER A 557 -15.51 3.55 -21.17
CA SER A 557 -16.70 2.88 -20.63
C SER A 557 -17.04 1.56 -21.33
N GLU A 558 -16.59 1.37 -22.57
CA GLU A 558 -16.71 0.09 -23.27
C GLU A 558 -15.68 -0.96 -22.83
N THR A 559 -14.61 -0.56 -22.13
CA THR A 559 -13.49 -1.43 -21.69
C THR A 559 -13.28 -1.39 -20.18
N ILE A 560 -12.61 -0.36 -19.65
CA ILE A 560 -12.21 -0.20 -18.25
C ILE A 560 -13.40 -0.29 -17.31
N ASP A 561 -14.49 0.44 -17.56
CA ASP A 561 -15.61 0.42 -16.62
C ASP A 561 -16.19 -1.00 -16.53
N LYS A 562 -16.33 -1.74 -17.64
CA LYS A 562 -16.77 -3.16 -17.64
C LYS A 562 -15.78 -4.10 -16.95
N TRP A 563 -14.47 -3.87 -17.09
CA TRP A 563 -13.45 -4.64 -16.38
C TRP A 563 -13.57 -4.40 -14.86
N LEU A 564 -13.76 -3.15 -14.42
CA LEU A 564 -13.97 -2.82 -13.02
C LEU A 564 -15.26 -3.45 -12.46
N GLU A 565 -16.35 -3.44 -13.23
CA GLU A 565 -17.60 -4.10 -12.82
C GLU A 565 -17.41 -5.61 -12.63
N ALA A 566 -16.71 -6.28 -13.56
CA ALA A 566 -16.39 -7.70 -13.46
C ALA A 566 -15.38 -8.02 -12.33
N SER A 567 -14.39 -7.15 -12.12
CA SER A 567 -13.43 -7.21 -11.00
C SER A 567 -14.16 -7.15 -9.66
N GLN A 568 -14.90 -6.07 -9.42
CA GLN A 568 -15.71 -5.83 -8.22
C GLN A 568 -16.68 -6.99 -7.97
N TYR A 569 -17.50 -7.35 -8.96
CA TYR A 569 -18.51 -8.39 -8.80
C TYR A 569 -17.88 -9.75 -8.47
N SER A 570 -16.71 -10.05 -9.02
CA SER A 570 -15.99 -11.29 -8.70
C SER A 570 -15.39 -11.24 -7.30
N TYR A 571 -14.62 -10.20 -6.96
CA TYR A 571 -14.03 -10.06 -5.63
C TYR A 571 -15.08 -10.10 -4.51
N ILE A 572 -16.19 -9.37 -4.65
CA ILE A 572 -17.25 -9.28 -3.64
C ILE A 572 -18.17 -10.51 -3.67
N THR A 573 -18.84 -10.76 -4.79
CA THR A 573 -19.97 -11.72 -4.86
C THR A 573 -19.53 -13.17 -5.12
N ARG A 574 -18.32 -13.40 -5.64
CA ARG A 574 -17.81 -14.75 -5.95
C ARG A 574 -16.69 -15.21 -5.03
N CYS A 575 -15.81 -14.31 -4.61
CA CYS A 575 -14.56 -14.65 -3.94
C CYS A 575 -14.53 -14.37 -2.43
N GLY A 576 -15.43 -13.54 -1.93
CA GLY A 576 -15.40 -13.07 -0.54
C GLY A 576 -14.15 -12.25 -0.18
N ALA A 577 -13.54 -11.58 -1.16
CA ALA A 577 -12.22 -10.95 -1.04
C ALA A 577 -12.30 -9.40 -1.10
N PRO A 578 -12.73 -8.72 -0.02
CA PRO A 578 -12.95 -7.27 -0.02
C PRO A 578 -11.68 -6.46 -0.26
N TYR A 579 -10.52 -6.94 0.19
CA TYR A 579 -9.21 -6.30 -0.05
C TYR A 579 -8.92 -6.10 -1.54
N GLY A 580 -9.18 -7.11 -2.38
CA GLY A 580 -8.99 -7.01 -3.83
C GLY A 580 -9.93 -6.00 -4.48
N ALA A 581 -11.18 -5.92 -4.02
CA ALA A 581 -12.13 -4.91 -4.50
C ALA A 581 -11.70 -3.48 -4.10
N LEU A 582 -11.27 -3.28 -2.84
CA LEU A 582 -10.75 -1.99 -2.36
C LEU A 582 -9.49 -1.58 -3.15
N ARG A 583 -8.52 -2.49 -3.31
CA ARG A 583 -7.29 -2.26 -4.09
C ARG A 583 -7.61 -1.89 -5.54
N SER A 584 -8.44 -2.69 -6.21
CA SER A 584 -8.83 -2.48 -7.61
C SER A 584 -9.52 -1.14 -7.83
N LEU A 585 -10.45 -0.74 -6.97
CA LEU A 585 -11.22 0.49 -7.11
C LEU A 585 -10.42 1.75 -6.69
N ALA A 586 -9.66 1.70 -5.60
CA ALA A 586 -8.88 2.85 -5.12
C ALA A 586 -7.75 3.23 -6.10
N LEU A 587 -7.01 2.23 -6.61
CA LEU A 587 -5.96 2.45 -7.62
C LEU A 587 -6.52 3.08 -8.89
N VAL A 588 -7.65 2.55 -9.39
CA VAL A 588 -8.22 3.00 -10.67
C VAL A 588 -8.97 4.34 -10.52
N MET A 589 -9.55 4.65 -9.35
CA MET A 589 -10.05 5.99 -9.04
C MET A 589 -8.93 7.04 -9.19
N GLU A 590 -7.77 6.82 -8.58
CA GLU A 590 -6.64 7.77 -8.66
C GLU A 590 -6.08 7.88 -10.10
N LEU A 591 -5.92 6.78 -10.80
CA LEU A 591 -5.47 6.78 -12.20
C LEU A 591 -6.45 7.47 -13.16
N LEU A 592 -7.76 7.35 -12.91
CA LEU A 592 -8.80 8.06 -13.67
C LEU A 592 -8.82 9.56 -13.33
N ARG A 593 -8.57 9.94 -12.07
CA ARG A 593 -8.44 11.34 -11.64
C ARG A 593 -7.28 12.02 -12.36
N LEU A 594 -6.09 11.41 -12.38
CA LEU A 594 -4.89 11.93 -13.05
C LEU A 594 -5.11 12.23 -14.54
N ARG A 595 -5.98 11.48 -15.23
CA ARG A 595 -6.26 11.65 -16.66
C ARG A 595 -7.13 12.88 -16.99
N GLY A 596 -7.71 13.55 -15.99
CA GLY A 596 -8.45 14.77 -16.18
C GLY A 596 -9.71 14.63 -17.05
N GLY A 597 -10.22 15.76 -17.55
CA GLY A 597 -11.34 15.81 -18.48
C GLY A 597 -12.56 15.02 -18.01
N SER A 598 -13.08 14.14 -18.88
CA SER A 598 -14.23 13.27 -18.56
C SER A 598 -13.88 12.01 -17.74
N ALA A 599 -12.60 11.75 -17.44
CA ALA A 599 -12.21 10.63 -16.57
C ALA A 599 -12.42 10.93 -15.08
N THR A 600 -12.33 12.21 -14.68
CA THR A 600 -12.57 12.70 -13.31
C THR A 600 -13.97 12.35 -12.77
N GLU A 601 -14.99 12.40 -13.63
CA GLU A 601 -16.37 12.08 -13.26
C GLU A 601 -16.57 10.57 -13.13
N GLY A 602 -15.83 9.76 -13.90
CA GLY A 602 -15.71 8.31 -13.71
C GLY A 602 -15.01 7.97 -12.38
N ALA A 603 -13.89 8.62 -12.08
CA ALA A 603 -13.17 8.47 -10.81
C ALA A 603 -14.08 8.73 -9.60
N ALA A 604 -14.79 9.86 -9.60
CA ALA A 604 -15.72 10.20 -8.53
C ALA A 604 -16.86 9.17 -8.38
N ASN A 605 -17.38 8.62 -9.49
CA ASN A 605 -18.42 7.59 -9.45
C ASN A 605 -17.88 6.26 -8.92
N TRP A 606 -16.64 5.87 -9.25
CA TRP A 606 -16.00 4.68 -8.70
C TRP A 606 -15.67 4.82 -7.21
N GLY A 607 -15.28 6.01 -6.75
CA GLY A 607 -15.14 6.31 -5.32
C GLY A 607 -16.46 6.23 -4.55
N GLN A 608 -17.57 6.74 -5.11
CA GLN A 608 -18.92 6.56 -4.55
C GLN A 608 -19.29 5.08 -4.44
N ARG A 609 -19.11 4.31 -5.53
CA ARG A 609 -19.39 2.87 -5.59
C ARG A 609 -18.53 2.04 -4.63
N LEU A 610 -17.34 2.52 -4.26
CA LEU A 610 -16.49 1.93 -3.22
C LEU A 610 -17.03 2.19 -1.80
N LEU A 611 -17.61 3.37 -1.54
CA LEU A 611 -18.31 3.65 -0.27
C LEU A 611 -19.60 2.81 -0.15
N ASP A 612 -20.39 2.72 -1.23
CA ASP A 612 -21.65 1.96 -1.26
C ASP A 612 -21.44 0.46 -0.98
N LEU A 613 -20.27 -0.08 -1.33
CA LEU A 613 -19.85 -1.46 -1.06
C LEU A 613 -19.63 -1.77 0.42
N LYS A 614 -19.33 -0.76 1.26
CA LYS A 614 -19.01 -0.92 2.69
C LYS A 614 -17.89 -1.93 3.00
N VAL A 615 -16.93 -2.07 2.08
CA VAL A 615 -15.69 -2.84 2.28
C VAL A 615 -14.57 -2.03 2.91
N VAL A 616 -14.69 -0.71 2.87
CA VAL A 616 -13.78 0.22 3.54
C VAL A 616 -14.16 0.31 5.01
N GLY A 617 -13.19 0.43 5.92
CA GLY A 617 -13.49 0.76 7.31
C GLY A 617 -13.81 2.25 7.47
N VAL A 618 -13.93 2.68 8.73
CA VAL A 618 -14.47 4.01 9.03
C VAL A 618 -13.49 5.15 8.72
N VAL A 619 -12.19 4.92 8.85
CA VAL A 619 -11.15 5.90 8.51
C VAL A 619 -11.01 5.99 6.99
N GLY A 620 -10.99 4.84 6.31
CA GLY A 620 -10.97 4.81 4.85
C GLY A 620 -12.24 5.39 4.22
N ASP A 621 -13.43 5.23 4.83
CA ASP A 621 -14.67 5.89 4.40
C ASP A 621 -14.52 7.43 4.41
N ALA A 622 -14.00 8.00 5.49
CA ALA A 622 -13.72 9.44 5.58
C ALA A 622 -12.69 9.89 4.54
N LEU A 623 -11.57 9.16 4.38
CA LEU A 623 -10.53 9.45 3.38
C LEU A 623 -11.07 9.40 1.94
N ILE A 624 -11.85 8.36 1.59
CA ILE A 624 -12.43 8.22 0.25
C ILE A 624 -13.44 9.35 -0.05
N ARG A 625 -14.15 9.89 0.95
CA ARG A 625 -14.95 11.13 0.78
C ARG A 625 -14.08 12.32 0.36
N GLU A 626 -12.90 12.49 0.96
CA GLU A 626 -11.93 13.51 0.52
C GLU A 626 -11.51 13.28 -0.95
N ARG A 627 -11.29 12.03 -1.35
CA ARG A 627 -10.86 11.70 -2.72
C ARG A 627 -11.97 11.91 -3.75
N VAL A 628 -13.23 11.62 -3.42
CA VAL A 628 -14.39 11.97 -4.26
C VAL A 628 -14.55 13.50 -4.37
N ALA A 629 -14.30 14.25 -3.29
CA ALA A 629 -14.27 15.71 -3.32
C ALA A 629 -13.16 16.24 -4.27
N ALA A 630 -11.95 15.68 -4.18
CA ALA A 630 -10.82 16.01 -5.05
C ALA A 630 -11.09 15.67 -6.53
N CYS A 631 -11.71 14.53 -6.82
CA CYS A 631 -12.13 14.15 -8.17
C CYS A 631 -13.11 15.17 -8.79
N TYR A 632 -14.04 15.73 -8.01
CA TYR A 632 -14.93 16.79 -8.51
C TYR A 632 -14.26 18.17 -8.60
N ALA A 633 -13.20 18.45 -7.83
CA ALA A 633 -12.46 19.72 -7.92
C ALA A 633 -11.50 19.77 -9.12
N SER A 634 -10.83 18.67 -9.46
CA SER A 634 -9.91 18.58 -10.62
C SER A 634 -10.60 18.80 -11.97
N LYS A 635 -11.95 18.69 -12.04
CA LYS A 635 -12.74 19.01 -13.24
C LYS A 635 -12.87 20.53 -13.43
N LYS A 636 -11.83 21.15 -13.98
CA LYS A 636 -11.78 22.57 -14.39
C LYS A 636 -12.90 22.88 -15.39
N GLY A 637 -13.59 23.99 -15.17
CA GLY A 637 -14.65 24.49 -16.08
C GLY A 637 -14.10 25.33 -17.23
N SER A 638 -14.94 25.62 -18.21
CA SER A 638 -14.60 26.39 -19.41
C SER A 638 -15.17 27.82 -19.39
N GLY A 639 -14.41 28.77 -19.93
CA GLY A 639 -14.81 30.18 -20.00
C GLY A 639 -14.77 30.90 -18.65
N SER A 640 -15.07 32.21 -18.66
CA SER A 640 -15.07 33.08 -17.47
C SER A 640 -16.05 32.64 -16.39
N GLY A 641 -17.19 32.05 -16.77
CA GLY A 641 -18.17 31.48 -15.85
C GLY A 641 -17.83 30.08 -15.30
N MET A 642 -16.66 29.53 -15.61
CA MET A 642 -16.24 28.17 -15.23
C MET A 642 -17.28 27.08 -15.56
N TRP A 643 -17.92 27.18 -16.72
CA TRP A 643 -19.02 26.29 -17.11
C TRP A 643 -18.58 24.83 -17.13
N GLY A 644 -19.39 23.94 -16.54
CA GLY A 644 -19.08 22.51 -16.42
C GLY A 644 -18.17 22.12 -15.25
N ALA A 645 -17.63 23.08 -14.48
CA ALA A 645 -16.94 22.79 -13.22
C ALA A 645 -17.89 22.13 -12.20
N ARG A 646 -17.35 21.29 -11.31
CA ARG A 646 -18.13 20.54 -10.30
C ARG A 646 -17.88 21.02 -8.86
N MET A 647 -17.47 22.29 -8.68
CA MET A 647 -17.13 22.88 -7.37
C MET A 647 -18.20 22.65 -6.29
N ARG A 648 -19.50 22.82 -6.60
CA ARG A 648 -20.60 22.53 -5.66
C ARG A 648 -20.63 21.07 -5.20
N LYS A 649 -20.37 20.10 -6.09
CA LYS A 649 -20.25 18.69 -5.71
C LYS A 649 -19.00 18.46 -4.86
N SER A 650 -17.86 19.07 -5.22
CA SER A 650 -16.64 18.96 -4.44
C SER A 650 -16.82 19.47 -3.01
N ALA A 651 -17.40 20.65 -2.83
CA ALA A 651 -17.63 21.26 -1.53
C ALA A 651 -18.62 20.43 -0.67
N TRP A 652 -19.67 19.87 -1.28
CA TRP A 652 -20.57 18.93 -0.60
C TRP A 652 -19.87 17.65 -0.12
N TRP A 653 -18.97 17.07 -0.94
CA TRP A 653 -18.18 15.91 -0.51
C TRP A 653 -17.12 16.28 0.56
N SER A 654 -16.56 17.48 0.53
CA SER A 654 -15.74 18.01 1.63
C SER A 654 -16.54 18.16 2.94
N ILE A 655 -17.78 18.66 2.90
CA ILE A 655 -18.69 18.69 4.08
C ILE A 655 -18.97 17.27 4.60
N ARG A 656 -19.23 16.31 3.71
CA ARG A 656 -19.45 14.90 4.10
C ARG A 656 -18.18 14.24 4.67
N ALA A 657 -17.00 14.67 4.26
CA ALA A 657 -15.75 14.24 4.91
C ALA A 657 -15.58 14.88 6.30
N ALA A 658 -15.97 16.14 6.48
CA ALA A 658 -15.92 16.83 7.77
C ALA A 658 -16.85 16.18 8.83
N ASP A 659 -18.11 15.88 8.47
CA ASP A 659 -19.06 15.14 9.33
C ASP A 659 -18.55 13.73 9.70
N ALA A 660 -17.91 13.03 8.75
CA ALA A 660 -17.26 11.75 9.02
C ALA A 660 -16.08 11.89 10.00
N TRP A 661 -15.17 12.84 9.79
CA TRP A 661 -14.04 13.09 10.69
C TRP A 661 -14.47 13.52 12.10
N LEU A 662 -15.50 14.36 12.22
CA LEU A 662 -16.05 14.73 13.53
C LEU A 662 -16.68 13.53 14.24
N THR A 663 -17.41 12.68 13.50
CA THR A 663 -17.98 11.42 14.03
C THR A 663 -16.89 10.44 14.51
N LEU A 664 -15.66 10.55 13.99
CA LEU A 664 -14.47 9.79 14.42
C LEU A 664 -13.65 10.49 15.52
N GLY A 665 -14.06 11.66 16.01
CA GLY A 665 -13.30 12.42 16.99
C GLY A 665 -11.96 12.95 16.45
N LYS A 666 -11.89 13.29 15.16
CA LYS A 666 -10.73 13.94 14.52
C LYS A 666 -11.06 15.41 14.16
N PRO A 667 -11.23 16.31 15.15
CA PRO A 667 -11.74 17.66 14.91
C PRO A 667 -10.83 18.56 14.05
N GLN A 668 -9.50 18.37 14.04
CA GLN A 668 -8.59 19.13 13.16
C GLN A 668 -8.79 18.72 11.69
N GLN A 669 -8.86 17.41 11.39
CA GLN A 669 -9.21 16.96 10.02
C GLN A 669 -10.59 17.45 9.60
N SER A 670 -11.57 17.42 10.52
CA SER A 670 -12.93 17.90 10.27
C SER A 670 -12.95 19.39 9.92
N LYS A 671 -12.30 20.23 10.72
CA LYS A 671 -12.12 21.66 10.45
C LYS A 671 -11.48 21.92 9.10
N GLN A 672 -10.35 21.25 8.80
CA GLN A 672 -9.64 21.45 7.53
C GLN A 672 -10.51 21.14 6.31
N ARG A 673 -11.35 20.09 6.38
CA ARG A 673 -12.31 19.74 5.31
C ARG A 673 -13.50 20.72 5.24
N LEU A 674 -13.94 21.28 6.36
CA LEU A 674 -15.01 22.29 6.38
C LEU A 674 -14.53 23.64 5.82
N ASP A 675 -13.36 24.12 6.25
CA ASP A 675 -12.73 25.35 5.75
C ASP A 675 -12.51 25.27 4.23
N GLU A 676 -12.05 24.11 3.73
CA GLU A 676 -11.92 23.81 2.31
C GLU A 676 -13.27 23.87 1.56
N ALA A 677 -14.37 23.43 2.18
CA ALA A 677 -15.71 23.54 1.61
C ALA A 677 -16.18 25.00 1.57
N ILE A 678 -16.02 25.74 2.66
CA ILE A 678 -16.41 27.16 2.78
C ILE A 678 -15.64 28.01 1.74
N ALA A 679 -14.34 27.74 1.54
CA ALA A 679 -13.54 28.38 0.50
C ALA A 679 -14.10 28.11 -0.92
N LYS A 680 -14.50 26.87 -1.23
CA LYS A 680 -15.14 26.51 -2.51
C LYS A 680 -16.53 27.14 -2.70
N TYR A 681 -17.25 27.44 -1.62
CA TYR A 681 -18.53 28.16 -1.69
C TYR A 681 -18.33 29.66 -1.90
N SER A 682 -17.41 30.29 -1.15
CA SER A 682 -17.12 31.72 -1.26
C SER A 682 -16.39 32.12 -2.54
N SER A 683 -15.71 31.19 -3.22
CA SER A 683 -15.08 31.40 -4.53
C SER A 683 -16.06 31.35 -5.72
N MET A 684 -17.36 31.08 -5.51
CA MET A 684 -18.36 31.11 -6.58
C MET A 684 -18.99 32.49 -6.75
N ALA A 685 -19.41 32.83 -7.98
CA ALA A 685 -19.99 34.12 -8.32
C ALA A 685 -21.24 34.49 -7.50
N ASN A 686 -22.07 33.50 -7.16
CA ASN A 686 -23.23 33.67 -6.28
C ASN A 686 -22.89 33.14 -4.89
N LYS A 687 -22.32 33.99 -4.02
CA LYS A 687 -21.89 33.60 -2.67
C LYS A 687 -23.06 33.20 -1.79
N ASP A 688 -24.16 33.95 -1.88
CA ASP A 688 -25.37 33.81 -1.07
C ASP A 688 -26.30 32.67 -1.54
N ASN A 689 -25.88 31.88 -2.53
CA ASN A 689 -26.68 30.78 -3.03
C ASN A 689 -26.83 29.62 -2.03
N ILE A 690 -26.04 29.54 -0.95
CA ILE A 690 -26.17 28.47 0.06
C ILE A 690 -27.05 28.85 1.25
N SER A 691 -27.11 30.12 1.63
CA SER A 691 -28.11 30.63 2.59
C SER A 691 -29.54 30.51 2.04
N ASN A 692 -29.71 30.55 0.70
CA ASN A 692 -30.98 30.23 0.03
C ASN A 692 -31.46 28.77 0.22
N PHE A 693 -30.62 27.87 0.75
CA PHE A 693 -31.00 26.49 1.11
C PHE A 693 -30.92 26.31 2.63
N GLY A 694 -31.94 26.76 3.37
CA GLY A 694 -32.00 26.77 4.84
C GLY A 694 -31.34 25.54 5.49
N GLY A 695 -31.92 24.35 5.32
CA GLY A 695 -31.38 23.12 5.92
C GLY A 695 -29.95 22.71 5.52
N ALA A 696 -29.40 23.25 4.43
CA ALA A 696 -27.98 23.10 4.10
C ALA A 696 -27.09 24.13 4.83
N SER A 697 -27.59 25.36 4.99
CA SER A 697 -26.94 26.38 5.84
C SER A 697 -26.97 25.96 7.31
N ASP A 698 -28.12 25.51 7.82
CA ASP A 698 -28.32 25.04 9.19
C ASP A 698 -27.37 23.87 9.52
N PHE A 699 -27.22 22.91 8.59
CA PHE A 699 -26.29 21.79 8.75
C PHE A 699 -24.83 22.26 8.81
N ILE A 700 -24.41 23.18 7.93
CA ILE A 700 -23.06 23.74 7.92
C ILE A 700 -22.78 24.51 9.22
N GLN A 701 -23.74 25.32 9.68
CA GLN A 701 -23.63 26.08 10.93
C GLN A 701 -23.59 25.15 12.16
N SER A 702 -24.35 24.05 12.17
CA SER A 702 -24.28 23.07 13.26
C SER A 702 -22.93 22.35 13.28
N LEU A 703 -22.49 21.84 12.11
CA LEU A 703 -21.19 21.18 11.97
C LEU A 703 -20.04 22.12 12.38
N GLN A 704 -20.08 23.40 11.99
CA GLN A 704 -19.09 24.40 12.41
C GLN A 704 -19.07 24.60 13.93
N ARG A 705 -20.25 24.68 14.58
CA ARG A 705 -20.38 24.82 16.04
C ARG A 705 -19.87 23.57 16.77
N GLU A 706 -20.21 22.39 16.28
CA GLU A 706 -19.81 21.11 16.86
C GLU A 706 -18.29 20.89 16.74
N ILE A 707 -17.68 21.27 15.61
CA ILE A 707 -16.21 21.31 15.44
C ILE A 707 -15.58 22.31 16.42
N GLN A 708 -16.14 23.51 16.57
CA GLN A 708 -15.59 24.51 17.48
C GLN A 708 -15.63 24.04 18.95
N LEU A 709 -16.72 23.41 19.39
CA LEU A 709 -16.83 22.80 20.72
C LEU A 709 -15.87 21.61 20.91
N ALA A 710 -15.62 20.82 19.86
CA ALA A 710 -14.68 19.71 19.91
C ALA A 710 -13.20 20.16 19.93
N LEU A 711 -12.88 21.32 19.35
CA LEU A 711 -11.53 21.92 19.38
C LEU A 711 -11.26 22.75 20.64
N TYR A 712 -12.28 23.41 21.18
CA TYR A 712 -12.16 24.33 22.31
C TYR A 712 -13.24 24.06 23.37
N PRO A 713 -13.17 22.94 24.12
CA PRO A 713 -14.22 22.57 25.07
C PRO A 713 -14.45 23.61 26.18
N GLU A 714 -13.38 24.25 26.65
CA GLU A 714 -13.42 25.25 27.72
C GLU A 714 -14.16 26.53 27.29
N SER A 715 -14.05 26.93 26.02
CA SER A 715 -14.79 28.07 25.46
C SER A 715 -16.31 27.84 25.38
N GLY A 716 -16.77 26.59 25.59
CA GLY A 716 -18.19 26.28 25.77
C GLY A 716 -18.73 26.58 27.17
N ILE A 717 -17.86 26.78 28.16
CA ILE A 717 -18.23 26.95 29.57
C ILE A 717 -18.49 28.44 29.89
N GLU A 718 -17.67 29.35 29.37
CA GLU A 718 -17.84 30.80 29.53
C GLU A 718 -18.99 31.39 28.68
N GLY A 719 -19.56 30.61 27.76
CA GLY A 719 -20.60 31.04 26.82
C GLY A 719 -22.02 31.10 27.38
N LEU A 720 -22.25 30.66 28.62
CA LEU A 720 -23.52 30.80 29.34
C LEU A 720 -23.30 31.68 30.57
N GLY A 721 -23.80 32.92 30.51
CA GLY A 721 -23.49 33.95 31.50
C GLY A 721 -23.93 33.58 32.93
N VAL A 722 -22.94 33.35 33.80
CA VAL A 722 -23.15 33.16 35.25
C VAL A 722 -23.21 34.52 35.94
N GLU A 723 -24.25 35.28 35.65
CA GLU A 723 -24.66 36.48 36.40
C GLU A 723 -26.12 36.37 36.87
N ASP A 724 -26.43 35.28 37.59
CA ASP A 724 -27.29 35.36 38.79
C ASP A 724 -27.19 34.07 39.63
N LEU A 725 -27.72 34.11 40.86
CA LEU A 725 -27.78 33.00 41.83
C LEU A 725 -26.43 32.53 42.41
N ILE A 726 -25.82 33.38 43.22
CA ILE A 726 -25.05 32.92 44.39
C ILE A 726 -26.03 32.39 45.45
N ASP A 727 -25.64 31.27 46.07
CA ASP A 727 -26.08 30.70 47.37
C ASP A 727 -27.08 29.53 47.35
N THR A 728 -26.58 28.29 47.47
CA THR A 728 -26.75 27.47 48.69
C THR A 728 -26.06 26.09 48.62
N SER A 729 -25.56 25.64 49.77
CA SER A 729 -25.21 24.25 50.16
C SER A 729 -24.14 23.45 49.38
N ILE A 730 -23.23 22.86 50.15
CA ILE A 730 -22.25 21.84 49.74
C ILE A 730 -22.90 20.46 49.87
N GLU A 731 -22.74 19.58 48.87
CA GLU A 731 -22.82 18.12 49.09
C GLU A 731 -21.96 17.35 48.07
N GLU A 732 -21.28 16.28 48.51
CA GLU A 732 -20.42 15.45 47.67
C GLU A 732 -21.22 14.33 46.96
N SER A 733 -21.15 14.20 45.63
CA SER A 733 -21.35 12.89 44.97
C SER A 733 -20.99 12.79 43.49
N GLN A 734 -20.17 11.76 43.20
CA GLN A 734 -20.17 10.88 42.02
C GLN A 734 -19.84 11.46 40.62
N ALA A 735 -18.97 10.75 39.91
CA ALA A 735 -18.51 11.11 38.57
C ALA A 735 -19.54 10.77 37.48
N PHE A 736 -20.00 11.78 36.74
CA PHE A 736 -20.93 11.62 35.62
C PHE A 736 -20.20 11.30 34.30
N THR A 737 -20.32 10.06 33.84
CA THR A 737 -19.87 9.64 32.50
C THR A 737 -21.02 9.71 31.48
N SER A 738 -21.27 10.90 30.90
CA SER A 738 -22.34 11.11 29.92
C SER A 738 -21.83 11.33 28.49
N ARG A 739 -21.63 10.24 27.73
CA ARG A 739 -21.58 10.31 26.25
C ARG A 739 -23.01 10.37 25.69
N PRO A 740 -23.41 11.39 24.91
CA PRO A 740 -24.76 11.46 24.36
C PRO A 740 -24.99 10.33 23.32
N HIS A 741 -26.07 9.56 23.50
CA HIS A 741 -26.48 8.52 22.56
C HIS A 741 -27.06 9.13 21.27
N ARG A 742 -26.30 9.09 20.17
CA ARG A 742 -26.80 9.45 18.82
C ARG A 742 -27.83 8.39 18.38
N ARG A 743 -29.12 8.76 18.29
CA ARG A 743 -30.18 7.88 17.77
C ARG A 743 -29.86 7.52 16.31
N SER A 744 -29.53 6.25 16.05
CA SER A 744 -29.26 5.76 14.69
C SER A 744 -30.56 5.61 13.91
N LEU A 745 -30.75 6.43 12.87
CA LEU A 745 -31.98 6.45 12.06
C LEU A 745 -31.90 5.43 10.92
N MET A 746 -31.72 4.16 11.28
CA MET A 746 -31.66 3.03 10.35
C MET A 746 -33.07 2.46 10.15
N GLY A 747 -33.77 2.93 9.12
CA GLY A 747 -35.16 2.56 8.84
C GLY A 747 -35.32 1.08 8.48
N ALA A 748 -36.19 0.37 9.20
CA ALA A 748 -36.61 -0.99 8.85
C ALA A 748 -37.55 -1.00 7.64
N ALA A 749 -37.45 -2.04 6.79
CA ALA A 749 -38.24 -2.16 5.57
C ALA A 749 -39.61 -2.86 5.83
N PRO A 750 -40.74 -2.28 5.38
CA PRO A 750 -42.00 -3.00 5.18
C PRO A 750 -42.04 -3.72 3.81
N PRO A 751 -42.98 -4.66 3.59
CA PRO A 751 -42.97 -5.57 2.44
C PRO A 751 -43.51 -4.96 1.14
N MET A 752 -43.31 -5.69 0.03
CA MET A 752 -43.74 -5.29 -1.32
C MET A 752 -45.27 -5.12 -1.45
N ALA A 753 -45.67 -4.04 -2.12
CA ALA A 753 -46.89 -3.97 -2.90
C ALA A 753 -46.58 -3.23 -4.22
N SER A 754 -47.13 -3.72 -5.33
CA SER A 754 -47.01 -3.11 -6.66
C SER A 754 -48.03 -2.00 -6.86
N LEU A 755 -47.66 -0.92 -7.56
CA LEU A 755 -48.54 -0.28 -8.54
C LEU A 755 -47.73 0.53 -9.58
N GLU A 756 -48.40 0.98 -10.62
CA GLU A 756 -47.81 1.38 -11.90
C GLU A 756 -47.55 2.89 -12.05
N SER A 757 -46.79 3.25 -13.09
CA SER A 757 -46.44 4.62 -13.46
C SER A 757 -47.37 5.21 -14.53
N ALA A 758 -48.01 6.36 -14.25
CA ALA A 758 -48.66 7.23 -15.24
C ALA A 758 -48.66 8.70 -14.73
N PRO A 759 -48.83 9.72 -15.60
CA PRO A 759 -48.35 11.08 -15.32
C PRO A 759 -49.43 12.06 -14.82
N LEU A 760 -48.98 13.17 -14.22
CA LEU A 760 -49.84 14.32 -13.93
C LEU A 760 -50.07 15.21 -15.17
N HIS A 761 -51.33 15.40 -15.50
CA HIS A 761 -51.86 16.66 -16.04
C HIS A 761 -52.97 17.12 -15.07
N GLY A 762 -53.15 18.43 -14.91
CA GLY A 762 -54.11 18.97 -13.95
C GLY A 762 -54.34 20.45 -14.17
N ASP A 763 -55.38 20.76 -14.94
CA ASP A 763 -55.84 22.12 -15.19
C ASP A 763 -56.63 22.68 -13.99
N LEU A 764 -56.69 24.01 -13.86
CA LEU A 764 -57.64 24.71 -13.00
C LEU A 764 -58.32 25.82 -13.80
N LEU A 765 -59.62 26.01 -13.54
CA LEU A 765 -60.54 26.73 -14.41
C LEU A 765 -60.74 28.21 -14.04
N GLU A 766 -60.84 29.02 -15.10
CA GLU A 766 -61.81 30.10 -15.37
C GLU A 766 -62.32 31.04 -14.25
N GLU A 767 -62.00 32.33 -14.43
CA GLU A 767 -62.91 33.51 -14.35
C GLU A 767 -62.11 34.71 -14.96
N GLY A 768 -62.62 35.59 -15.83
CA GLY A 768 -63.87 35.66 -16.61
C GLY A 768 -63.90 36.95 -17.48
N ASP A 769 -64.64 36.93 -18.61
CA ASP A 769 -64.89 38.04 -19.59
C ASP A 769 -63.69 38.72 -20.30
N GLY A 770 -63.89 39.23 -21.54
CA GLY A 770 -62.90 40.18 -22.12
C GLY A 770 -62.71 40.38 -23.64
N ASP A 771 -63.63 39.96 -24.52
CA ASP A 771 -63.71 40.38 -25.94
C ASP A 771 -62.59 39.97 -26.94
N ALA A 772 -62.94 39.92 -28.24
CA ALA A 772 -62.09 39.60 -29.40
C ALA A 772 -62.78 40.13 -30.69
N PRO A 773 -62.21 40.11 -31.93
CA PRO A 773 -60.90 39.56 -32.36
C PRO A 773 -60.11 40.46 -33.36
N LYS A 774 -58.87 40.07 -33.72
CA LYS A 774 -58.46 39.69 -35.11
C LYS A 774 -56.94 39.44 -35.27
N PRO A 775 -56.50 38.74 -36.33
CA PRO A 775 -55.12 38.23 -36.46
C PRO A 775 -54.24 39.08 -37.38
N ASP A 776 -52.92 38.88 -37.36
CA ASP A 776 -52.26 38.20 -38.49
C ASP A 776 -50.79 37.76 -38.21
N GLN A 777 -50.36 36.87 -39.11
CA GLN A 777 -49.01 36.35 -39.42
C GLN A 777 -47.85 37.36 -39.22
N PHE A 778 -46.63 36.97 -38.83
CA PHE A 778 -45.59 36.43 -39.74
C PHE A 778 -44.36 35.88 -38.97
N GLU A 779 -43.59 35.00 -39.66
CA GLU A 779 -42.22 34.46 -39.36
C GLU A 779 -41.94 33.87 -37.96
#